data_AF-A0A1F3P0T4-F1
#
_entry.id   AF-A0A1F3P0T4-F1
#
_cell.length_a   1.000
_cell.length_b   1.000
_cell.length_c   1.000
_cell.angle_alpha   90.00
_cell.angle_beta   90.00
_cell.angle_gamma   90.00
#
_symmetry.space_group_name_H-M   'P 1'
#
loop_
_entity.id
_entity.type
_entity.pdbx_description
1 polymer ?
#
loop_
_entity_poly.entity_id
_entity_poly.type
_entity_poly.pdbx_seq_one_letter_code
_entity_poly.pdbx_strand_id
1 'polypeptide(L)'
;MCGIAGLISFNEGFLVSEESLKRFSECLKYRGPDHEGYLNKQYNNAFLSFAHRRLKIIDLTDAGNQPMLSQSGRTLINYNGEIFNFIELRDELLKEGYSFKSNCDTEVIINAYEAWGLEKTLDIMDGMFAFVLYDISENKLILARDRFGKKPLYYYRKGNQLAFSSDIRSFHVYPGNLSLNYYSLGYYFQELTTPRSHSVFKNIEKVEAACYYIFSNNGFEKKCYWQLNFTHNTKHNLKEIINHSDYLLNNAVKKRLIADVTLGIFLSGGVDSGLVTAMASLNSPKPIKTFSVGFTYKPYSELEYASIIAKKYNTEHHEIIITPSDINIIDRLIEEFGEPFADSSMIPTYYVSHFASKTVKTVLSGDGGDELFGGYSTYKVIFYLEKLLKLSFSSPFFRLLSKVIISRRFKLLTKLLSNPLYAKVNVLFRQMGFDDEEMKNLFSQNSEMLGALEFEHLLVFTESWGLCKDDFSRIQYSIIKNRLINDYLVKVDRASMYNSLEVRLPFLDKDLMSYVATLKKNQILHNGNLKYISKKIAEKYLPLGTIYRDKWGFSIPIEKWFREELRNHAKEVILDSRNFFPGLNLTFVEKIMNEHQNGVDHSNKLWALYVLHKWMDLNKPLLQTQNNTITVNKNLKNQTEIVSSDNVIRVAQIVPTLEMAGAEKVALTLALELNKRPGFKCCIVIFKPINEFQSLSKDLDVFVCPSELNHFILKRSKVNLFHFINFVKDWQPDIIHSHLVEAEIITRFFVFPRIKYVSHFHNNHFLFDNLNYKGILNKTCIANSIVKSRIQKNYINCSNTFISISDENHFFIKENLNPPIGKLIKLYNAVDLKRFHIKQFTELHKPFRLVNIGRMHARKNQIFLISMAKELLKRNIDFHLTIIGQGELFEEIEKEIVLNNLEKKITLFGLTENPENILRENDLYVHPAILETHPLVILEAMACGLPCIGFNVMGVKEVIKHGKNGFLSKTNDLLNFCDYLETLLKNRSLFEEMYNYLKIFREQFSQDKWVDRITEIYTQNT
;
A
#
# COMPACT_ATOMS: atom_id res chain seq x y z
N MET A 1 15.07 -25.38 10.35
CA MET A 1 14.91 -23.95 10.74
C MET A 1 16.25 -23.25 10.90
N CYS A 2 16.40 -22.00 10.47
CA CYS A 2 17.72 -21.36 10.40
C CYS A 2 17.64 -19.86 10.72
N GLY A 3 18.81 -19.22 10.81
CA GLY A 3 18.96 -17.79 10.67
C GLY A 3 19.69 -17.48 9.37
N ILE A 4 19.14 -16.58 8.56
CA ILE A 4 19.81 -16.07 7.36
C ILE A 4 20.07 -14.59 7.52
N ALA A 5 21.23 -14.14 7.06
CA ALA A 5 21.60 -12.74 6.99
C ALA A 5 22.56 -12.50 5.83
N GLY A 6 22.61 -11.28 5.34
CA GLY A 6 23.65 -10.90 4.41
C GLY A 6 23.51 -9.49 3.86
N LEU A 7 24.52 -9.12 3.08
CA LEU A 7 24.61 -7.90 2.31
C LEU A 7 24.90 -8.26 0.86
N ILE A 8 24.28 -7.54 -0.06
CA ILE A 8 24.73 -7.41 -1.44
C ILE A 8 24.95 -5.94 -1.78
N SER A 9 25.99 -5.67 -2.57
CA SER A 9 26.25 -4.36 -3.16
C SER A 9 26.57 -4.53 -4.64
N PHE A 10 25.88 -3.79 -5.51
CA PHE A 10 26.22 -3.73 -6.93
C PHE A 10 27.04 -2.47 -7.25
N ASN A 11 28.13 -2.64 -8.00
CA ASN A 11 29.01 -1.57 -8.49
C ASN A 11 29.73 -0.72 -7.42
N GLU A 12 29.44 -0.92 -6.13
CA GLU A 12 30.14 -0.28 -5.02
C GLU A 12 30.97 -1.34 -4.29
N GLY A 13 32.30 -1.20 -4.32
CA GLY A 13 33.28 -2.16 -3.80
C GLY A 13 33.33 -2.24 -2.28
N PHE A 14 32.26 -2.72 -1.66
CA PHE A 14 32.19 -2.92 -0.22
C PHE A 14 31.90 -4.39 0.11
N LEU A 15 32.96 -5.16 0.36
CA LEU A 15 32.85 -6.45 1.06
C LEU A 15 32.93 -6.17 2.56
N VAL A 16 31.94 -6.69 3.29
CA VAL A 16 31.92 -6.58 4.75
C VAL A 16 33.03 -7.47 5.30
N SER A 17 33.82 -6.96 6.25
CA SER A 17 34.82 -7.79 6.91
C SER A 17 34.16 -9.01 7.55
N GLU A 18 34.85 -10.16 7.56
CA GLU A 18 34.30 -11.38 8.15
C GLU A 18 33.86 -11.17 9.61
N GLU A 19 34.62 -10.38 10.38
CA GLU A 19 34.26 -9.99 11.74
C GLU A 19 32.93 -9.20 11.80
N SER A 20 32.74 -8.24 10.90
CA SER A 20 31.50 -7.47 10.84
C SER A 20 30.31 -8.35 10.42
N LEU A 21 30.52 -9.29 9.51
CA LEU A 21 29.51 -10.26 9.10
C LEU A 21 29.17 -11.25 10.23
N LYS A 22 30.17 -11.67 11.01
CA LYS A 22 29.97 -12.47 12.24
C LYS A 22 29.09 -11.72 13.24
N ARG A 23 29.42 -10.47 13.56
CA ARG A 23 28.59 -9.60 14.41
C ARG A 23 27.16 -9.46 13.87
N PHE A 24 27.01 -9.28 12.55
CA PHE A 24 25.71 -9.19 11.88
C PHE A 24 24.86 -10.47 12.04
N SER A 25 25.51 -11.61 12.18
CA SER A 25 24.88 -12.93 12.36
C SER A 25 24.73 -13.39 13.81
N GLU A 26 25.23 -12.63 14.80
CA GLU A 26 25.36 -13.13 16.18
C GLU A 26 24.00 -13.36 16.85
N CYS A 27 23.06 -12.43 16.67
CA CYS A 27 21.69 -12.59 17.18
C CYS A 27 20.95 -13.81 16.58
N LEU A 28 21.43 -14.34 15.45
CA LEU A 28 20.85 -15.51 14.79
C LEU A 28 21.28 -16.84 15.42
N LYS A 29 22.23 -16.83 16.37
CA LYS A 29 22.77 -18.05 17.02
C LYS A 29 21.67 -18.92 17.63
N TYR A 30 20.72 -18.31 18.33
CA TYR A 30 19.59 -19.04 18.92
C TYR A 30 18.71 -19.71 17.85
N ARG A 31 18.68 -19.16 16.64
CA ARG A 31 17.90 -19.74 15.55
C ARG A 31 18.55 -20.96 14.90
N GLY A 32 19.87 -21.09 15.00
CA GLY A 32 20.64 -22.13 14.33
C GLY A 32 21.97 -22.39 15.03
N PRO A 33 21.94 -23.14 16.15
CA PRO A 33 23.12 -23.37 16.98
C PRO A 33 24.05 -24.46 16.44
N ASP A 34 23.62 -25.27 15.47
CA ASP A 34 24.34 -26.50 15.08
C ASP A 34 25.49 -26.25 14.08
N HIS A 35 25.41 -25.19 13.28
CA HIS A 35 26.47 -24.83 12.32
C HIS A 35 26.39 -23.34 11.94
N GLU A 36 27.53 -22.73 11.62
CA GLU A 36 27.65 -21.38 11.08
C GLU A 36 28.36 -21.40 9.73
N GLY A 37 27.85 -20.65 8.75
CA GLY A 37 28.44 -20.54 7.43
C GLY A 37 28.57 -19.09 7.00
N TYR A 38 29.69 -18.75 6.38
CA TYR A 38 30.00 -17.40 5.91
C TYR A 38 30.49 -17.45 4.46
N LEU A 39 30.04 -16.50 3.65
CA LEU A 39 30.50 -16.32 2.28
C LEU A 39 30.78 -14.85 2.05
N ASN A 40 32.02 -14.52 1.68
CA ASN A 40 32.41 -13.23 1.14
C ASN A 40 32.99 -13.43 -0.25
N LYS A 41 32.22 -13.09 -1.29
CA LYS A 41 32.62 -13.35 -2.67
C LYS A 41 32.07 -12.31 -3.64
N GLN A 42 32.87 -11.99 -4.64
CA GLN A 42 32.44 -11.17 -5.77
C GLN A 42 32.02 -12.09 -6.93
N TYR A 43 30.87 -11.80 -7.51
CA TYR A 43 30.41 -12.39 -8.76
C TYR A 43 30.05 -11.24 -9.70
N ASN A 44 30.63 -11.21 -10.90
CA ASN A 44 30.48 -10.08 -11.83
C ASN A 44 30.84 -8.75 -11.12
N ASN A 45 29.92 -7.78 -11.10
CA ASN A 45 30.00 -6.51 -10.39
C ASN A 45 29.25 -6.48 -9.04
N ALA A 46 28.82 -7.64 -8.55
CA ALA A 46 28.12 -7.79 -7.28
C ALA A 46 29.05 -8.33 -6.20
N PHE A 47 29.06 -7.66 -5.05
CA PHE A 47 29.79 -8.07 -3.85
C PHE A 47 28.80 -8.67 -2.85
N LEU A 48 28.99 -9.94 -2.51
CA LEU A 48 28.08 -10.69 -1.64
C LEU A 48 28.78 -11.05 -0.34
N SER A 49 28.11 -10.76 0.78
CA SER A 49 28.51 -11.12 2.14
C SER A 49 27.34 -11.82 2.84
N PHE A 50 27.27 -13.16 2.80
CA PHE A 50 26.17 -13.94 3.36
C PHE A 50 26.61 -14.71 4.60
N ALA A 51 25.72 -14.73 5.60
CA ALA A 51 25.86 -15.52 6.81
C ALA A 51 24.65 -16.43 7.01
N HIS A 52 24.91 -17.64 7.51
CA HIS A 52 23.90 -18.63 7.82
C HIS A 52 24.15 -19.24 9.19
N ARG A 53 23.07 -19.47 9.95
CA ARG A 53 23.03 -20.21 11.21
C ARG A 53 22.06 -21.37 11.03
N ARG A 54 22.53 -22.61 11.17
CA ARG A 54 21.75 -23.82 10.86
C ARG A 54 21.24 -24.51 12.14
N LEU A 55 19.96 -24.86 12.17
CA LEU A 55 19.44 -25.94 13.01
C LEU A 55 19.28 -27.18 12.11
N LYS A 56 20.00 -28.25 12.41
CA LYS A 56 19.97 -29.50 11.66
C LYS A 56 18.69 -30.29 12.03
N ILE A 57 17.74 -30.34 11.08
CA ILE A 57 16.44 -31.03 11.21
C ILE A 57 16.29 -32.15 10.17
N ILE A 58 16.57 -31.83 8.90
CA ILE A 58 16.70 -32.77 7.78
C ILE A 58 18.13 -32.73 7.26
N ASP A 59 18.67 -33.90 6.94
CA ASP A 59 20.03 -34.16 6.52
C ASP A 59 21.06 -33.61 7.51
N LEU A 60 21.38 -34.39 8.55
CA LEU A 60 22.28 -33.96 9.63
C LEU A 60 23.75 -33.82 9.19
N THR A 61 24.08 -34.18 7.94
CA THR A 61 25.42 -34.07 7.39
C THR A 61 25.76 -32.63 7.00
N ASP A 62 27.03 -32.40 6.65
CA ASP A 62 27.49 -31.08 6.21
C ASP A 62 27.14 -30.77 4.75
N ALA A 63 26.58 -31.74 4.00
CA ALA A 63 26.10 -31.53 2.63
C ALA A 63 24.96 -30.50 2.56
N GLY A 64 24.17 -30.37 3.64
CA GLY A 64 23.12 -29.35 3.76
C GLY A 64 23.58 -28.01 4.34
N ASN A 65 24.89 -27.77 4.50
CA ASN A 65 25.39 -26.49 5.01
C ASN A 65 25.19 -25.37 3.98
N GLN A 66 25.00 -24.16 4.49
CA GLN A 66 24.67 -22.96 3.71
C GLN A 66 25.58 -21.78 4.12
N PRO A 67 25.76 -20.73 3.30
CA PRO A 67 25.20 -20.52 1.95
C PRO A 67 25.55 -21.62 0.96
N MET A 68 24.56 -22.11 0.21
CA MET A 68 24.72 -23.28 -0.68
C MET A 68 24.79 -22.84 -2.13
N LEU A 69 25.86 -23.24 -2.84
CA LEU A 69 26.03 -23.02 -4.27
C LEU A 69 25.54 -24.26 -5.05
N SER A 70 24.80 -24.02 -6.12
CA SER A 70 24.32 -25.06 -7.02
C SER A 70 25.47 -25.83 -7.67
N GLN A 71 25.20 -27.07 -8.10
CA GLN A 71 26.20 -27.89 -8.77
C GLN A 71 26.64 -27.29 -10.12
N SER A 72 25.76 -26.55 -10.79
CA SER A 72 26.08 -25.80 -12.01
C SER A 72 26.92 -24.53 -11.74
N GLY A 73 27.00 -24.09 -10.48
CA GLY A 73 27.64 -22.85 -10.09
C GLY A 73 26.85 -21.59 -10.44
N ARG A 74 25.59 -21.73 -10.90
CA ARG A 74 24.71 -20.61 -11.33
C ARG A 74 24.01 -19.94 -10.15
N THR A 75 23.61 -20.70 -9.14
CA THR A 75 22.66 -20.24 -8.13
C THR A 75 23.21 -20.42 -6.72
N LEU A 76 23.18 -19.36 -5.93
CA LEU A 76 23.58 -19.36 -4.52
C LEU A 76 22.35 -19.10 -3.66
N ILE A 77 22.10 -19.91 -2.64
CA ILE A 77 20.95 -19.76 -1.74
C ILE A 77 21.35 -19.64 -0.26
N ASN A 78 20.58 -18.82 0.46
CA ASN A 78 20.53 -18.73 1.90
C ASN A 78 19.07 -18.94 2.34
N TYR A 79 18.80 -19.99 3.09
CA TYR A 79 17.46 -20.51 3.34
C TYR A 79 17.18 -20.77 4.82
N ASN A 80 16.02 -20.30 5.27
CA ASN A 80 15.41 -20.58 6.55
C ASN A 80 14.00 -21.12 6.34
N GLY A 81 13.81 -22.43 6.50
CA GLY A 81 12.49 -23.04 6.34
C GLY A 81 12.49 -24.55 6.42
N GLU A 82 11.37 -25.11 5.95
CA GLU A 82 11.17 -26.51 5.61
C GLU A 82 10.22 -26.63 4.40
N ILE A 83 10.56 -27.44 3.40
CA ILE A 83 9.68 -27.80 2.27
C ILE A 83 9.15 -29.22 2.48
N PHE A 84 7.88 -29.35 2.81
CA PHE A 84 7.29 -30.62 3.23
C PHE A 84 7.04 -31.61 2.08
N ASN A 85 7.02 -31.15 0.83
CA ASN A 85 6.92 -31.99 -0.37
C ASN A 85 8.25 -32.13 -1.14
N PHE A 86 9.39 -31.96 -0.45
CA PHE A 86 10.70 -31.98 -1.11
C PHE A 86 11.06 -33.34 -1.72
N ILE A 87 10.56 -34.45 -1.17
CA ILE A 87 10.82 -35.80 -1.68
C ILE A 87 10.18 -35.96 -3.05
N GLU A 88 8.91 -35.56 -3.20
CA GLU A 88 8.20 -35.63 -4.47
C GLU A 88 8.85 -34.73 -5.53
N LEU A 89 9.21 -33.49 -5.15
CA LEU A 89 9.90 -32.56 -6.05
C LEU A 89 11.29 -33.07 -6.45
N ARG A 90 12.00 -33.71 -5.53
CA ARG A 90 13.30 -34.33 -5.79
C ARG A 90 13.18 -35.46 -6.81
N ASP A 91 12.16 -36.30 -6.70
CA ASP A 91 11.91 -37.39 -7.65
C ASP A 91 11.56 -36.88 -9.05
N GLU A 92 10.83 -35.77 -9.15
CA GLU A 92 10.57 -35.10 -10.44
C GLU A 92 11.87 -34.56 -11.06
N LEU A 93 12.70 -33.87 -10.28
CA LEU A 93 13.98 -33.33 -10.74
C LEU A 93 14.98 -34.42 -11.17
N LEU A 94 15.01 -35.55 -10.45
CA LEU A 94 15.81 -36.73 -10.84
C LEU A 94 15.39 -37.26 -12.23
N LYS A 95 14.08 -37.30 -12.51
CA LYS A 95 13.56 -37.72 -13.83
C LYS A 95 13.91 -36.73 -14.95
N GLU A 96 14.04 -35.45 -14.61
CA GLU A 96 14.50 -34.40 -15.52
C GLU A 96 16.03 -34.34 -15.68
N GLY A 97 16.77 -35.24 -15.01
CA GLY A 97 18.22 -35.39 -15.18
C GLY A 97 19.08 -34.59 -14.19
N TYR A 98 18.47 -33.97 -13.17
CA TYR A 98 19.22 -33.31 -12.10
C TYR A 98 19.84 -34.32 -11.15
N SER A 99 21.06 -34.04 -10.69
CA SER A 99 21.75 -34.81 -9.64
C SER A 99 21.77 -34.04 -8.33
N PHE A 100 21.97 -34.75 -7.22
CA PHE A 100 21.93 -34.18 -5.88
C PHE A 100 23.10 -34.71 -5.03
N LYS A 101 23.68 -33.83 -4.21
CA LYS A 101 24.77 -34.15 -3.28
C LYS A 101 24.29 -34.27 -1.83
N SER A 102 23.17 -33.66 -1.52
CA SER A 102 22.53 -33.66 -0.21
C SER A 102 21.17 -34.36 -0.27
N ASN A 103 20.62 -34.65 0.89
CA ASN A 103 19.23 -35.10 1.06
C ASN A 103 18.35 -33.99 1.65
N CYS A 104 18.85 -32.75 1.66
CA CYS A 104 18.10 -31.61 2.19
C CYS A 104 17.17 -30.99 1.14
N ASP A 105 16.09 -30.40 1.63
CA ASP A 105 15.15 -29.62 0.84
C ASP A 105 15.78 -28.36 0.19
N THR A 106 16.89 -27.85 0.74
CA THR A 106 17.59 -26.67 0.22
C THR A 106 18.05 -26.88 -1.22
N GLU A 107 18.66 -28.04 -1.52
CA GLU A 107 19.14 -28.36 -2.86
C GLU A 107 17.98 -28.56 -3.85
N VAL A 108 16.83 -29.03 -3.37
CA VAL A 108 15.59 -29.13 -4.17
C VAL A 108 15.12 -27.75 -4.61
N ILE A 109 15.17 -26.71 -3.75
CA ILE A 109 14.80 -25.34 -4.13
C ILE A 109 15.71 -24.80 -5.23
N ILE A 110 17.02 -25.02 -5.11
CA ILE A 110 18.01 -24.59 -6.10
C ILE A 110 17.73 -25.24 -7.45
N ASN A 111 17.62 -26.57 -7.47
CA ASN A 111 17.41 -27.33 -8.70
C ASN A 111 16.04 -27.02 -9.33
N ALA A 112 14.99 -26.86 -8.52
CA ALA A 112 13.68 -26.43 -8.99
C ALA A 112 13.73 -25.04 -9.63
N TYR A 113 14.42 -24.07 -9.01
CA TYR A 113 14.60 -22.74 -9.60
C TYR A 113 15.33 -22.80 -10.95
N GLU A 114 16.42 -23.56 -11.03
CA GLU A 114 17.19 -23.71 -12.28
C GLU A 114 16.39 -24.43 -13.37
N ALA A 115 15.55 -25.42 -13.02
CA ALA A 115 14.75 -26.22 -13.95
C ALA A 115 13.49 -25.49 -14.43
N TRP A 116 12.78 -24.85 -13.51
CA TRP A 116 11.39 -24.42 -13.71
C TRP A 116 11.19 -22.91 -13.56
N GLY A 117 12.20 -22.18 -13.10
CA GLY A 117 12.11 -20.76 -12.78
C GLY A 117 11.40 -20.48 -11.45
N LEU A 118 11.45 -19.22 -11.03
CA LEU A 118 10.99 -18.80 -9.69
C LEU A 118 9.49 -19.01 -9.46
N GLU A 119 8.64 -18.58 -10.41
CA GLU A 119 7.18 -18.57 -10.21
C GLU A 119 6.62 -20.00 -10.09
N LYS A 120 7.00 -20.90 -11.01
CA LYS A 120 6.58 -22.31 -10.95
C LYS A 120 7.10 -23.00 -9.69
N THR A 121 8.35 -22.73 -9.31
CA THR A 121 8.94 -23.25 -8.06
C THR A 121 8.13 -22.84 -6.83
N LEU A 122 7.82 -21.54 -6.68
CA LEU A 122 7.04 -21.03 -5.55
C LEU A 122 5.60 -21.57 -5.51
N ASP A 123 4.98 -21.82 -6.67
CA ASP A 123 3.61 -22.34 -6.76
C ASP A 123 3.52 -23.80 -6.29
N ILE A 124 4.41 -24.67 -6.75
CA ILE A 124 4.38 -26.10 -6.42
C ILE A 124 4.88 -26.41 -5.00
N MET A 125 5.83 -25.63 -4.47
CA MET A 125 6.39 -25.83 -3.14
C MET A 125 5.33 -25.74 -2.05
N ASP A 126 5.29 -26.72 -1.15
CA ASP A 126 4.49 -26.74 0.07
C ASP A 126 5.42 -26.68 1.28
N GLY A 127 5.43 -25.54 1.97
CA GLY A 127 6.43 -25.32 3.01
C GLY A 127 6.21 -24.06 3.83
N MET A 128 7.12 -23.88 4.78
CA MET A 128 7.31 -22.66 5.54
C MET A 128 8.72 -22.17 5.27
N PHE A 129 8.89 -20.95 4.76
CA PHE A 129 10.19 -20.53 4.26
C PHE A 129 10.37 -19.03 4.17
N ALA A 130 11.62 -18.64 4.36
CA ALA A 130 12.21 -17.41 3.88
C ALA A 130 13.54 -17.80 3.22
N PHE A 131 13.75 -17.39 1.96
CA PHE A 131 15.04 -17.59 1.31
C PHE A 131 15.50 -16.33 0.59
N VAL A 132 16.82 -16.24 0.46
CA VAL A 132 17.50 -15.31 -0.41
C VAL A 132 18.33 -16.10 -1.40
N LEU A 133 18.07 -15.90 -2.68
CA LEU A 133 18.70 -16.59 -3.79
C LEU A 133 19.36 -15.57 -4.70
N TYR A 134 20.64 -15.75 -4.99
CA TYR A 134 21.36 -14.97 -5.98
C TYR A 134 21.60 -15.81 -7.24
N ASP A 135 21.09 -15.34 -8.37
CA ASP A 135 21.34 -15.93 -9.68
C ASP A 135 22.53 -15.19 -10.32
N ILE A 136 23.66 -15.89 -10.42
CA ILE A 136 24.92 -15.36 -10.95
C ILE A 136 24.80 -15.05 -12.45
N SER A 137 24.03 -15.85 -13.19
CA SER A 137 23.85 -15.68 -14.63
C SER A 137 22.99 -14.47 -14.97
N GLU A 138 21.94 -14.24 -14.17
CA GLU A 138 21.02 -13.12 -14.35
C GLU A 138 21.40 -11.88 -13.52
N ASN A 139 22.45 -11.99 -12.70
CA ASN A 139 22.97 -10.93 -11.83
C ASN A 139 21.89 -10.25 -10.97
N LYS A 140 21.03 -11.07 -10.33
CA LYS A 140 19.91 -10.60 -9.52
C LYS A 140 19.80 -11.35 -8.20
N LEU A 141 19.38 -10.63 -7.17
CA LEU A 141 19.04 -11.18 -5.86
C LEU A 141 17.51 -11.31 -5.74
N ILE A 142 17.04 -12.46 -5.26
CA ILE A 142 15.64 -12.76 -5.01
C ILE A 142 15.45 -13.00 -3.52
N LEU A 143 14.56 -12.25 -2.88
CA LEU A 143 14.09 -12.50 -1.53
C LEU A 143 12.66 -13.05 -1.60
N ALA A 144 12.39 -14.23 -1.07
CA ALA A 144 11.06 -14.83 -1.11
C ALA A 144 10.61 -15.31 0.26
N ARG A 145 9.31 -15.17 0.54
CA ARG A 145 8.70 -15.53 1.82
C ARG A 145 7.42 -16.33 1.62
N ASP A 146 7.18 -17.34 2.47
CA ASP A 146 6.07 -18.27 2.33
C ASP A 146 4.68 -17.62 2.38
N ARG A 147 3.67 -18.39 1.95
CA ARG A 147 2.27 -17.97 1.77
C ARG A 147 1.65 -17.24 2.97
N PHE A 148 2.09 -17.58 4.18
CA PHE A 148 1.59 -16.99 5.42
C PHE A 148 2.68 -16.24 6.19
N GLY A 149 3.89 -16.11 5.64
CA GLY A 149 4.99 -15.41 6.30
C GLY A 149 5.42 -16.05 7.62
N LYS A 150 5.30 -17.38 7.73
CA LYS A 150 5.68 -18.14 8.95
C LYS A 150 7.14 -17.90 9.34
N LYS A 151 8.03 -17.71 8.35
CA LYS A 151 9.44 -17.40 8.57
C LYS A 151 9.72 -15.91 8.35
N PRO A 152 10.42 -15.23 9.27
CA PRO A 152 10.70 -13.80 9.15
C PRO A 152 11.79 -13.53 8.11
N LEU A 153 11.63 -12.41 7.40
CA LEU A 153 12.65 -11.86 6.50
C LEU A 153 12.49 -10.34 6.44
N TYR A 154 13.52 -9.64 6.92
CA TYR A 154 13.65 -8.20 6.91
C TYR A 154 14.68 -7.79 5.86
N TYR A 155 14.53 -6.58 5.33
CA TYR A 155 15.52 -5.98 4.46
C TYR A 155 15.70 -4.49 4.73
N TYR A 156 16.90 -4.01 4.48
CA TYR A 156 17.28 -2.61 4.44
C TYR A 156 17.87 -2.33 3.06
N ARG A 157 17.42 -1.27 2.40
CA ARG A 157 17.90 -0.92 1.06
C ARG A 157 18.35 0.54 1.02
N LYS A 158 19.51 0.80 0.42
CA LYS A 158 20.04 2.14 0.16
C LYS A 158 20.81 2.13 -1.15
N GLY A 159 20.30 2.82 -2.17
CA GLY A 159 20.89 2.82 -3.51
C GLY A 159 21.02 1.40 -4.07
N ASN A 160 22.26 1.04 -4.45
CA ASN A 160 22.62 -0.28 -4.99
C ASN A 160 23.03 -1.30 -3.92
N GLN A 161 22.77 -1.01 -2.64
CA GLN A 161 23.03 -1.90 -1.52
C GLN A 161 21.71 -2.44 -0.94
N LEU A 162 21.70 -3.72 -0.62
CA LEU A 162 20.61 -4.38 0.10
C LEU A 162 21.18 -5.29 1.18
N ALA A 163 20.78 -5.06 2.42
CA ALA A 163 21.02 -5.95 3.55
C ALA A 163 19.72 -6.69 3.90
N PHE A 164 19.82 -7.95 4.32
CA PHE A 164 18.68 -8.76 4.74
C PHE A 164 19.01 -9.56 6.00
N SER A 165 17.99 -9.89 6.78
CA SER A 165 18.12 -10.82 7.91
C SER A 165 16.78 -11.45 8.32
N SER A 166 16.82 -12.64 8.90
CA SER A 166 15.66 -13.22 9.61
C SER A 166 15.35 -12.50 10.94
N ASP A 167 16.30 -11.75 11.49
CA ASP A 167 16.14 -11.03 12.76
C ASP A 167 16.52 -9.56 12.59
N ILE A 168 15.65 -8.66 13.05
CA ILE A 168 15.83 -7.22 12.91
C ILE A 168 17.05 -6.71 13.69
N ARG A 169 17.47 -7.42 14.75
CA ARG A 169 18.64 -7.03 15.54
C ARG A 169 19.95 -7.12 14.77
N SER A 170 20.00 -7.92 13.69
CA SER A 170 21.17 -7.93 12.80
C SER A 170 21.51 -6.53 12.31
N PHE A 171 20.51 -5.68 12.06
CA PHE A 171 20.74 -4.32 11.58
C PHE A 171 21.28 -3.36 12.65
N HIS A 172 21.29 -3.72 13.94
CA HIS A 172 21.83 -2.87 15.01
C HIS A 172 23.35 -2.64 14.88
N VAL A 173 24.06 -3.58 14.23
CA VAL A 173 25.49 -3.47 13.96
C VAL A 173 25.79 -3.00 12.52
N TYR A 174 24.75 -2.71 11.73
CA TYR A 174 24.90 -2.20 10.36
C TYR A 174 25.12 -0.68 10.38
N PRO A 175 26.05 -0.13 9.57
CA PRO A 175 26.32 1.30 9.51
C PRO A 175 25.16 2.06 8.84
N GLY A 176 24.12 2.34 9.61
CA GLY A 176 22.99 3.18 9.21
C GLY A 176 22.31 3.78 10.44
N ASN A 177 21.99 5.07 10.38
CA ASN A 177 21.21 5.71 11.44
C ASN A 177 19.80 5.11 11.45
N LEU A 178 19.51 4.29 12.45
CA LEU A 178 18.18 3.74 12.68
C LEU A 178 17.29 4.84 13.26
N SER A 179 16.12 5.04 12.65
CA SER A 179 15.13 5.99 13.15
C SER A 179 13.75 5.35 13.28
N LEU A 180 13.01 5.78 14.30
CA LEU A 180 11.70 5.22 14.60
C LEU A 180 10.69 5.55 13.50
N ASN A 181 9.93 4.54 13.13
CA ASN A 181 8.80 4.66 12.24
C ASN A 181 7.54 4.98 13.05
N TYR A 182 7.19 6.26 13.14
CA TYR A 182 6.01 6.74 13.87
C TYR A 182 4.71 6.14 13.33
N TYR A 183 4.65 5.82 12.03
CA TYR A 183 3.51 5.11 11.45
C TYR A 183 3.38 3.70 12.04
N SER A 184 4.47 2.94 12.12
CA SER A 184 4.47 1.61 12.75
C SER A 184 4.14 1.67 14.24
N LEU A 185 4.61 2.69 14.95
CA LEU A 185 4.27 2.90 16.36
C LEU A 185 2.79 3.24 16.57
N GLY A 186 2.19 4.04 15.67
CA GLY A 186 0.75 4.28 15.67
C GLY A 186 -0.05 2.98 15.56
N TYR A 187 0.35 2.09 14.65
CA TYR A 187 -0.25 0.75 14.53
C TYR A 187 -0.03 -0.10 15.81
N TYR A 188 1.19 -0.08 16.38
CA TYR A 188 1.53 -0.79 17.62
C TYR A 188 0.66 -0.40 18.82
N PHE A 189 0.38 0.89 19.02
CA PHE A 189 -0.48 1.31 20.12
C PHE A 189 -1.91 0.79 20.00
N GLN A 190 -2.38 0.48 18.79
CA GLN A 190 -3.76 0.03 18.57
C GLN A 190 -3.84 -1.52 18.52
N GLU A 191 -2.88 -2.20 17.89
CA GLU A 191 -2.87 -3.66 17.63
C GLU A 191 -1.75 -4.44 18.36
N LEU A 192 -0.95 -3.79 19.22
CA LEU A 192 0.13 -4.39 20.03
C LEU A 192 1.32 -4.95 19.23
N THR A 193 1.37 -4.74 17.92
CA THR A 193 2.40 -5.27 17.01
C THR A 193 2.76 -4.24 15.94
N THR A 194 3.78 -4.48 15.11
CA THR A 194 4.09 -3.61 13.96
C THR A 194 3.38 -4.11 12.69
N PRO A 195 3.09 -3.24 11.70
CA PRO A 195 2.31 -3.62 10.52
C PRO A 195 3.07 -4.59 9.60
N ARG A 196 2.36 -5.12 8.59
CA ARG A 196 2.81 -6.26 7.75
C ARG A 196 4.10 -6.00 6.96
N SER A 197 4.29 -4.78 6.47
CA SER A 197 5.37 -4.38 5.55
C SER A 197 6.46 -3.57 6.24
N HIS A 198 6.16 -2.94 7.38
CA HIS A 198 7.10 -2.06 8.08
C HIS A 198 7.52 -2.65 9.42
N SER A 199 8.76 -2.36 9.81
CA SER A 199 9.24 -2.59 11.18
C SER A 199 9.08 -1.34 12.03
N VAL A 200 9.52 -1.40 13.29
CA VAL A 200 9.67 -0.21 14.15
C VAL A 200 10.65 0.83 13.61
N PHE A 201 11.54 0.48 12.66
CA PHE A 201 12.51 1.39 12.06
C PHE A 201 12.09 1.85 10.64
N LYS A 202 12.33 3.12 10.28
CA LYS A 202 11.90 3.71 8.99
C LYS A 202 12.49 2.99 7.77
N ASN A 203 13.77 2.61 7.84
CA ASN A 203 14.51 2.08 6.70
C ASN A 203 14.60 0.54 6.69
N ILE A 204 13.98 -0.14 7.66
CA ILE A 204 13.94 -1.60 7.71
C ILE A 204 12.51 -2.05 7.47
N GLU A 205 12.33 -2.81 6.41
CA GLU A 205 11.05 -3.31 5.96
C GLU A 205 11.00 -4.84 6.05
N LYS A 206 9.79 -5.39 5.97
CA LYS A 206 9.54 -6.82 5.96
C LYS A 206 9.22 -7.25 4.54
N VAL A 207 9.79 -8.38 4.10
CA VAL A 207 9.29 -9.07 2.90
C VAL A 207 7.88 -9.55 3.22
N GLU A 208 6.89 -9.13 2.44
CA GLU A 208 5.49 -9.51 2.67
C GLU A 208 5.25 -11.00 2.42
N ALA A 209 4.32 -11.58 3.18
CA ALA A 209 3.90 -12.97 3.02
C ALA A 209 3.34 -13.22 1.61
N ALA A 210 3.65 -14.40 1.05
CA ALA A 210 3.27 -14.80 -0.31
C ALA A 210 3.84 -13.92 -1.44
N CYS A 211 4.94 -13.21 -1.17
CA CYS A 211 5.59 -12.35 -2.14
C CYS A 211 7.09 -12.64 -2.24
N TYR A 212 7.66 -12.27 -3.38
CA TYR A 212 9.09 -12.22 -3.61
C TYR A 212 9.49 -10.87 -4.18
N TYR A 213 10.75 -10.52 -3.93
CA TYR A 213 11.32 -9.23 -4.25
C TYR A 213 12.60 -9.48 -5.06
N ILE A 214 12.73 -8.81 -6.20
CA ILE A 214 13.90 -8.90 -7.07
C ILE A 214 14.70 -7.61 -6.91
N PHE A 215 15.98 -7.75 -6.61
CA PHE A 215 16.93 -6.65 -6.51
C PHE A 215 18.07 -6.85 -7.51
N SER A 216 18.31 -5.87 -8.37
CA SER A 216 19.35 -5.88 -9.40
C SER A 216 19.79 -4.46 -9.73
N ASN A 217 20.77 -4.30 -10.63
CA ASN A 217 21.13 -3.01 -11.21
C ASN A 217 19.97 -2.28 -11.91
N ASN A 218 18.94 -3.02 -12.34
CA ASN A 218 17.79 -2.45 -13.04
C ASN A 218 16.69 -1.96 -12.07
N GLY A 219 16.89 -2.15 -10.76
CA GLY A 219 15.98 -1.67 -9.73
C GLY A 219 15.51 -2.73 -8.76
N PHE A 220 14.39 -2.43 -8.11
CA PHE A 220 13.79 -3.22 -7.05
C PHE A 220 12.32 -3.47 -7.35
N GLU A 221 11.94 -4.72 -7.55
CA GLU A 221 10.59 -5.13 -7.92
C GLU A 221 9.99 -6.03 -6.84
N LYS A 222 8.71 -5.84 -6.53
CA LYS A 222 7.93 -6.70 -5.64
C LYS A 222 6.84 -7.39 -6.44
N LYS A 223 6.71 -8.71 -6.30
CA LYS A 223 5.59 -9.50 -6.85
C LYS A 223 5.02 -10.44 -5.81
N CYS A 224 3.70 -10.62 -5.82
CA CYS A 224 3.03 -11.59 -4.95
C CYS A 224 2.60 -12.79 -5.77
N TYR A 225 3.10 -13.97 -5.39
CA TYR A 225 2.94 -15.21 -6.15
C TYR A 225 1.71 -16.01 -5.72
N TRP A 226 1.11 -15.69 -4.57
CA TRP A 226 -0.06 -16.42 -4.07
C TRP A 226 -1.01 -15.52 -3.27
N GLN A 227 -2.32 -15.76 -3.42
CA GLN A 227 -3.37 -15.11 -2.66
C GLN A 227 -4.50 -16.10 -2.35
N LEU A 228 -5.08 -16.00 -1.15
CA LEU A 228 -6.20 -16.83 -0.76
C LEU A 228 -7.50 -16.30 -1.37
N ASN A 229 -8.18 -17.13 -2.17
CA ASN A 229 -9.39 -16.75 -2.91
C ASN A 229 -10.64 -17.44 -2.36
N PHE A 230 -11.57 -16.65 -1.82
CA PHE A 230 -12.84 -17.11 -1.25
C PHE A 230 -13.95 -17.13 -2.31
N THR A 231 -13.90 -18.17 -3.16
CA THR A 231 -14.74 -18.29 -4.37
C THR A 231 -16.11 -18.94 -4.13
N HIS A 232 -16.37 -19.56 -2.97
CA HIS A 232 -17.62 -20.28 -2.66
C HIS A 232 -18.10 -21.27 -3.76
N ASN A 233 -17.16 -21.96 -4.40
CA ASN A 233 -17.45 -22.84 -5.55
C ASN A 233 -17.65 -24.31 -5.17
N THR A 234 -17.46 -24.68 -3.90
CA THR A 234 -17.66 -26.08 -3.47
C THR A 234 -19.12 -26.52 -3.65
N LYS A 235 -19.31 -27.72 -4.18
CA LYS A 235 -20.62 -28.40 -4.28
C LYS A 235 -20.80 -29.48 -3.21
N HIS A 236 -19.81 -29.71 -2.36
CA HIS A 236 -19.85 -30.77 -1.37
C HIS A 236 -20.94 -30.51 -0.34
N ASN A 237 -21.63 -31.59 0.06
CA ASN A 237 -22.52 -31.57 1.21
C ASN A 237 -21.72 -31.53 2.52
N LEU A 238 -22.40 -31.33 3.66
CA LEU A 238 -21.71 -31.15 4.95
C LEU A 238 -20.85 -32.35 5.35
N LYS A 239 -21.30 -33.58 5.08
CA LYS A 239 -20.55 -34.80 5.40
C LYS A 239 -19.29 -34.92 4.55
N GLU A 240 -19.39 -34.63 3.26
CA GLU A 240 -18.24 -34.58 2.33
C GLU A 240 -17.24 -33.49 2.73
N ILE A 241 -17.71 -32.31 3.16
CA ILE A 241 -16.85 -31.24 3.66
C ILE A 241 -16.06 -31.71 4.88
N ILE A 242 -16.74 -32.29 5.88
CA ILE A 242 -16.10 -32.79 7.10
C ILE A 242 -15.06 -33.86 6.75
N ASN A 243 -15.41 -34.85 5.92
CA ASN A 243 -14.50 -35.93 5.54
C ASN A 243 -13.30 -35.44 4.72
N HIS A 244 -13.51 -34.50 3.80
CA HIS A 244 -12.43 -33.97 2.98
C HIS A 244 -11.50 -33.07 3.81
N SER A 245 -12.05 -32.25 4.72
CA SER A 245 -11.24 -31.50 5.68
C SER A 245 -10.47 -32.39 6.66
N ASP A 246 -11.05 -33.51 7.13
CA ASP A 246 -10.35 -34.55 7.92
C ASP A 246 -9.17 -35.12 7.14
N TYR A 247 -9.40 -35.52 5.88
CA TYR A 247 -8.37 -36.05 4.99
C TYR A 247 -7.22 -35.06 4.76
N LEU A 248 -7.54 -33.81 4.40
CA LEU A 248 -6.54 -32.77 4.13
C LEU A 248 -5.74 -32.42 5.40
N LEU A 249 -6.39 -32.30 6.56
CA LEU A 249 -5.69 -32.03 7.82
C LEU A 249 -4.79 -33.21 8.22
N ASN A 250 -5.26 -34.45 8.09
CA ASN A 250 -4.44 -35.63 8.39
C ASN A 250 -3.22 -35.72 7.45
N ASN A 251 -3.38 -35.41 6.16
CA ASN A 251 -2.26 -35.33 5.23
C ASN A 251 -1.30 -34.20 5.58
N ALA A 252 -1.82 -33.02 5.96
CA ALA A 252 -0.99 -31.90 6.41
C ALA A 252 -0.14 -32.28 7.64
N VAL A 253 -0.71 -33.06 8.58
CA VAL A 253 0.03 -33.60 9.73
C VAL A 253 1.09 -34.59 9.27
N LYS A 254 0.76 -35.57 8.43
CA LYS A 254 1.71 -36.57 7.90
C LYS A 254 2.95 -35.95 7.27
N LYS A 255 2.77 -34.99 6.34
CA LYS A 255 3.88 -34.30 5.66
C LYS A 255 4.82 -33.61 6.67
N ARG A 256 4.28 -33.11 7.79
CA ARG A 256 5.01 -32.40 8.84
C ARG A 256 5.66 -33.31 9.88
N LEU A 257 5.44 -34.62 9.83
CA LEU A 257 6.13 -35.61 10.67
C LEU A 257 7.49 -36.05 10.08
N ILE A 258 7.80 -35.68 8.84
CA ILE A 258 9.07 -36.03 8.18
C ILE A 258 10.19 -35.19 8.80
N ALA A 259 11.09 -35.82 9.56
CA ALA A 259 12.33 -35.22 10.09
C ALA A 259 13.33 -36.32 10.48
N ASP A 260 14.63 -35.99 10.50
CA ASP A 260 15.70 -36.90 10.97
C ASP A 260 15.93 -36.80 12.49
N VAL A 261 15.12 -36.00 13.17
CA VAL A 261 15.17 -35.74 14.63
C VAL A 261 13.84 -36.08 15.29
N THR A 262 13.86 -36.29 16.61
CA THR A 262 12.63 -36.51 17.37
C THR A 262 11.73 -35.27 17.34
N LEU A 263 10.46 -35.46 16.99
CA LEU A 263 9.42 -34.44 17.02
C LEU A 263 8.59 -34.51 18.31
N GLY A 264 8.06 -33.35 18.71
CA GLY A 264 7.03 -33.25 19.74
C GLY A 264 5.77 -32.54 19.27
N ILE A 265 4.82 -32.31 20.19
CA ILE A 265 3.59 -31.56 19.92
C ILE A 265 3.26 -30.67 21.11
N PHE A 266 2.88 -29.42 20.85
CA PHE A 266 2.25 -28.57 21.85
C PHE A 266 0.79 -28.97 22.03
N LEU A 267 0.45 -29.46 23.23
CA LEU A 267 -0.88 -29.94 23.58
C LEU A 267 -1.51 -29.00 24.60
N SER A 268 -2.66 -28.41 24.28
CA SER A 268 -3.39 -27.51 25.19
C SER A 268 -4.68 -28.12 25.72
N GLY A 269 -5.01 -29.36 25.35
CA GLY A 269 -6.32 -29.94 25.66
C GLY A 269 -7.48 -29.30 24.88
N GLY A 270 -7.19 -28.47 23.88
CA GLY A 270 -8.17 -27.89 22.96
C GLY A 270 -8.41 -28.76 21.73
N VAL A 271 -9.43 -28.39 20.93
CA VAL A 271 -9.79 -29.13 19.70
C VAL A 271 -8.63 -29.18 18.69
N ASP A 272 -7.95 -28.06 18.46
CA ASP A 272 -6.96 -27.96 17.38
C ASP A 272 -5.69 -28.74 17.72
N SER A 273 -5.09 -28.49 18.89
CA SER A 273 -3.92 -29.21 19.39
C SER A 273 -4.22 -30.69 19.65
N GLY A 274 -5.44 -31.02 20.10
CA GLY A 274 -5.92 -32.38 20.25
C GLY A 274 -6.00 -33.15 18.94
N LEU A 275 -6.55 -32.54 17.88
CA LEU A 275 -6.61 -33.14 16.54
C LEU A 275 -5.21 -33.41 15.98
N VAL A 276 -4.29 -32.44 16.11
CA VAL A 276 -2.89 -32.61 15.70
C VAL A 276 -2.24 -33.76 16.47
N THR A 277 -2.44 -33.84 17.79
CA THR A 277 -1.91 -34.92 18.63
C THR A 277 -2.46 -36.29 18.22
N ALA A 278 -3.77 -36.39 18.02
CA ALA A 278 -4.44 -37.60 17.60
C ALA A 278 -3.91 -38.11 16.25
N MET A 279 -3.94 -37.24 15.23
CA MET A 279 -3.49 -37.57 13.89
C MET A 279 -2.00 -37.90 13.86
N ALA A 280 -1.16 -37.16 14.58
CA ALA A 280 0.26 -37.45 14.64
C ALA A 280 0.55 -38.80 15.31
N SER A 281 -0.14 -39.12 16.41
CA SER A 281 0.02 -40.40 17.11
C SER A 281 -0.42 -41.58 16.26
N LEU A 282 -1.48 -41.42 15.45
CA LEU A 282 -1.96 -42.46 14.53
C LEU A 282 -1.06 -42.68 13.31
N ASN A 283 -0.24 -41.68 12.95
CA ASN A 283 0.68 -41.76 11.81
C ASN A 283 2.14 -41.97 12.23
N SER A 284 2.41 -42.09 13.53
CA SER A 284 3.75 -42.30 14.06
C SER A 284 3.92 -43.75 14.52
N PRO A 285 5.03 -44.42 14.16
CA PRO A 285 5.34 -45.75 14.67
C PRO A 285 5.82 -45.73 16.13
N LYS A 286 6.13 -44.55 16.69
CA LYS A 286 6.61 -44.37 18.07
C LYS A 286 5.68 -43.46 18.87
N PRO A 287 5.58 -43.63 20.20
CA PRO A 287 4.89 -42.67 21.06
C PRO A 287 5.39 -41.24 20.83
N ILE A 288 4.47 -40.31 20.63
CA ILE A 288 4.81 -38.91 20.40
C ILE A 288 5.04 -38.22 21.76
N LYS A 289 6.05 -37.33 21.82
CA LYS A 289 6.25 -36.44 22.96
C LYS A 289 5.25 -35.28 22.90
N THR A 290 4.59 -35.00 24.01
CA THR A 290 3.60 -33.90 24.11
C THR A 290 3.97 -32.98 25.24
N PHE A 291 3.89 -31.67 25.00
CA PHE A 291 4.27 -30.63 25.94
C PHE A 291 3.09 -29.71 26.22
N SER A 292 2.78 -29.52 27.49
CA SER A 292 1.70 -28.67 27.95
C SER A 292 2.18 -27.67 28.98
N VAL A 293 1.55 -26.50 28.97
CA VAL A 293 1.82 -25.45 29.94
C VAL A 293 0.53 -25.10 30.67
N GLY A 294 0.63 -25.03 31.99
CA GLY A 294 -0.43 -24.62 32.89
C GLY A 294 0.00 -23.45 33.75
N PHE A 295 -0.93 -23.00 34.59
CA PHE A 295 -0.73 -21.90 35.52
C PHE A 295 -1.17 -22.33 36.91
N THR A 296 -0.55 -21.73 37.93
CA THR A 296 -0.96 -21.93 39.33
C THR A 296 -2.42 -21.52 39.58
N TYR A 297 -2.93 -20.54 38.83
CA TYR A 297 -4.33 -20.15 38.86
C TYR A 297 -5.19 -21.13 38.05
N LYS A 298 -5.92 -22.01 38.75
CA LYS A 298 -6.77 -23.06 38.16
C LYS A 298 -7.68 -22.60 37.00
N PRO A 299 -8.36 -21.44 37.04
CA PRO A 299 -9.21 -21.00 35.93
C PRO A 299 -8.47 -20.80 34.59
N TYR A 300 -7.15 -20.64 34.63
CA TYR A 300 -6.29 -20.43 33.46
C TYR A 300 -5.59 -21.71 32.99
N SER A 301 -5.69 -22.81 33.74
CA SER A 301 -4.95 -24.05 33.44
C SER A 301 -5.81 -25.04 32.65
N GLU A 302 -5.32 -25.46 31.47
CA GLU A 302 -5.99 -26.47 30.62
C GLU A 302 -5.35 -27.88 30.75
N LEU A 303 -4.43 -28.07 31.70
CA LEU A 303 -3.62 -29.30 31.85
C LEU A 303 -4.45 -30.57 32.01
N GLU A 304 -5.55 -30.52 32.77
CA GLU A 304 -6.43 -31.69 32.97
C GLU A 304 -6.96 -32.24 31.63
N TYR A 305 -7.30 -31.36 30.69
CA TYR A 305 -7.80 -31.76 29.37
C TYR A 305 -6.67 -32.27 28.47
N ALA A 306 -5.47 -31.68 28.58
CA ALA A 306 -4.29 -32.18 27.88
C ALA A 306 -3.95 -33.62 28.33
N SER A 307 -3.97 -33.87 29.64
CA SER A 307 -3.73 -35.19 30.23
C SER A 307 -4.71 -36.27 29.74
N ILE A 308 -5.99 -35.91 29.57
CA ILE A 308 -7.00 -36.83 29.00
C ILE A 308 -6.63 -37.26 27.58
N ILE A 309 -6.24 -36.31 26.72
CA ILE A 309 -5.86 -36.59 25.34
C ILE A 309 -4.56 -37.40 25.29
N ALA A 310 -3.58 -37.02 26.12
CA ALA A 310 -2.30 -37.72 26.23
C ALA A 310 -2.46 -39.19 26.62
N LYS A 311 -3.29 -39.47 27.64
CA LYS A 311 -3.61 -40.84 28.07
C LYS A 311 -4.28 -41.65 26.97
N LYS A 312 -5.22 -41.05 26.23
CA LYS A 312 -5.94 -41.73 25.13
C LYS A 312 -5.01 -42.21 24.02
N TYR A 313 -3.98 -41.42 23.70
CA TYR A 313 -3.04 -41.72 22.62
C TYR A 313 -1.69 -42.27 23.10
N ASN A 314 -1.57 -42.58 24.40
CA ASN A 314 -0.35 -43.08 25.04
C ASN A 314 0.90 -42.24 24.68
N THR A 315 0.77 -40.91 24.76
CA THR A 315 1.87 -40.00 24.47
C THR A 315 2.85 -39.93 25.64
N GLU A 316 4.11 -39.62 25.36
CA GLU A 316 5.08 -39.26 26.40
C GLU A 316 4.77 -37.81 26.82
N HIS A 317 3.95 -37.67 27.86
CA HIS A 317 3.37 -36.38 28.25
C HIS A 317 4.21 -35.64 29.28
N HIS A 318 4.47 -34.37 29.00
CA HIS A 318 5.27 -33.49 29.82
C HIS A 318 4.51 -32.20 30.11
N GLU A 319 4.40 -31.84 31.37
CA GLU A 319 3.68 -30.64 31.82
C GLU A 319 4.64 -29.70 32.57
N ILE A 320 4.47 -28.39 32.35
CA ILE A 320 5.10 -27.33 33.15
C ILE A 320 4.05 -26.38 33.70
N ILE A 321 4.33 -25.81 34.87
CA ILE A 321 3.47 -24.81 35.51
C ILE A 321 4.23 -23.48 35.53
N ILE A 322 3.63 -22.43 34.97
CA ILE A 322 4.13 -21.06 35.04
C ILE A 322 3.62 -20.39 36.32
N THR A 323 4.53 -19.67 36.97
CA THR A 323 4.33 -18.89 38.20
C THR A 323 4.43 -17.39 37.90
N PRO A 324 3.96 -16.50 38.80
CA PRO A 324 4.14 -15.05 38.60
C PRO A 324 5.60 -14.60 38.50
N SER A 325 6.54 -15.26 39.19
CA SER A 325 7.98 -14.95 39.13
C SER A 325 8.61 -15.18 37.75
N ASP A 326 7.96 -15.98 36.90
CA ASP A 326 8.40 -16.25 35.54
C ASP A 326 8.31 -15.03 34.62
N ILE A 327 7.63 -13.95 35.04
CA ILE A 327 7.61 -12.72 34.27
C ILE A 327 8.99 -12.06 34.12
N ASN A 328 9.96 -12.41 34.97
CA ASN A 328 11.32 -11.85 34.92
C ASN A 328 12.03 -12.10 33.57
N ILE A 329 11.53 -13.03 32.74
CA ILE A 329 12.03 -13.24 31.38
C ILE A 329 11.68 -12.08 30.42
N ILE A 330 10.73 -11.20 30.79
CA ILE A 330 10.15 -10.21 29.87
C ILE A 330 11.20 -9.32 29.23
N ASP A 331 12.20 -8.84 29.97
CA ASP A 331 13.25 -7.97 29.43
C ASP A 331 14.05 -8.69 28.33
N ARG A 332 14.36 -9.98 28.54
CA ARG A 332 15.01 -10.81 27.51
C ARG A 332 14.10 -11.07 26.32
N LEU A 333 12.81 -11.33 26.53
CA LEU A 333 11.87 -11.51 25.42
C LEU A 333 11.72 -10.23 24.58
N ILE A 334 11.61 -9.07 25.23
CA ILE A 334 11.53 -7.78 24.54
C ILE A 334 12.78 -7.52 23.70
N GLU A 335 13.96 -7.82 24.25
CA GLU A 335 15.22 -7.76 23.51
C GLU A 335 15.18 -8.73 22.32
N GLU A 336 14.88 -10.00 22.54
CA GLU A 336 14.91 -11.05 21.52
C GLU A 336 13.90 -10.87 20.40
N PHE A 337 12.76 -10.25 20.67
CA PHE A 337 11.81 -9.90 19.62
C PHE A 337 12.35 -8.79 18.71
N GLY A 338 13.31 -7.99 19.17
CA GLY A 338 14.03 -6.98 18.37
C GLY A 338 13.22 -5.73 18.03
N GLU A 339 11.90 -5.74 18.20
CA GLU A 339 11.02 -4.59 18.07
C GLU A 339 9.86 -4.69 19.08
N PRO A 340 9.17 -3.57 19.43
CA PRO A 340 8.05 -3.59 20.36
C PRO A 340 6.96 -4.57 19.92
N PHE A 341 6.65 -5.54 20.78
CA PHE A 341 5.66 -6.57 20.56
C PHE A 341 4.95 -6.92 21.88
N ALA A 342 3.66 -6.62 21.96
CA ALA A 342 2.91 -6.62 23.21
C ALA A 342 1.79 -7.68 23.26
N ASP A 343 1.82 -8.75 22.44
CA ASP A 343 1.04 -9.96 22.76
C ASP A 343 1.67 -10.68 23.95
N SER A 344 1.00 -10.58 25.08
CA SER A 344 1.41 -11.14 26.37
C SER A 344 1.59 -12.65 26.38
N SER A 345 0.95 -13.35 25.44
CA SER A 345 1.08 -14.80 25.30
C SER A 345 2.45 -15.23 24.77
N MET A 346 3.35 -14.29 24.43
CA MET A 346 4.76 -14.58 24.17
C MET A 346 5.46 -15.26 25.36
N ILE A 347 5.07 -14.94 26.59
CA ILE A 347 5.65 -15.52 27.81
C ILE A 347 5.35 -17.03 27.89
N PRO A 348 4.10 -17.49 27.92
CA PRO A 348 3.82 -18.92 27.96
C PRO A 348 4.29 -19.67 26.70
N THR A 349 4.33 -19.01 25.54
CA THR A 349 4.89 -19.58 24.31
C THR A 349 6.40 -19.83 24.45
N TYR A 350 7.13 -18.90 25.07
CA TYR A 350 8.54 -19.07 25.37
C TYR A 350 8.76 -20.25 26.31
N TYR A 351 8.02 -20.32 27.42
CA TYR A 351 8.23 -21.38 28.41
C TYR A 351 7.93 -22.78 27.88
N VAL A 352 6.84 -22.97 27.13
CA VAL A 352 6.54 -24.28 26.53
C VAL A 352 7.59 -24.65 25.47
N SER A 353 8.11 -23.66 24.73
CA SER A 353 9.18 -23.89 23.75
C SER A 353 10.51 -24.22 24.41
N HIS A 354 10.90 -23.48 25.45
CA HIS A 354 12.10 -23.72 26.24
C HIS A 354 12.08 -25.10 26.90
N PHE A 355 10.90 -25.53 27.35
CA PHE A 355 10.74 -26.84 27.94
C PHE A 355 10.85 -27.96 26.90
N ALA A 356 10.18 -27.82 25.75
CA ALA A 356 10.26 -28.79 24.67
C ALA A 356 11.67 -28.89 24.07
N SER A 357 12.38 -27.77 23.90
CA SER A 357 13.70 -27.73 23.26
C SER A 357 14.78 -28.53 24.00
N LYS A 358 14.57 -28.81 25.29
CA LYS A 358 15.44 -29.70 26.08
C LYS A 358 15.43 -31.15 25.61
N THR A 359 14.42 -31.56 24.84
CA THR A 359 14.22 -32.96 24.45
C THR A 359 13.94 -33.16 22.95
N VAL A 360 13.47 -32.14 22.25
CA VAL A 360 13.16 -32.19 20.81
C VAL A 360 13.66 -30.94 20.10
N LYS A 361 13.95 -31.04 18.80
CA LYS A 361 14.33 -29.87 17.96
C LYS A 361 13.18 -29.31 17.14
N THR A 362 12.06 -30.02 17.05
CA THR A 362 10.88 -29.57 16.33
C THR A 362 9.59 -30.06 16.99
N VAL A 363 8.53 -29.27 16.85
CA VAL A 363 7.19 -29.57 17.35
C VAL A 363 6.11 -29.21 16.34
N LEU A 364 4.97 -29.89 16.41
CA LEU A 364 3.74 -29.46 15.74
C LEU A 364 2.87 -28.65 16.71
N SER A 365 2.15 -27.66 16.19
CA SER A 365 1.17 -26.86 16.95
C SER A 365 -0.18 -26.75 16.24
N GLY A 366 -1.22 -26.45 17.02
CA GLY A 366 -2.59 -26.26 16.55
C GLY A 366 -2.93 -24.84 16.06
N ASP A 367 -1.95 -23.93 15.95
CA ASP A 367 -2.18 -22.56 15.48
C ASP A 367 -2.72 -22.53 14.04
N GLY A 368 -3.60 -21.56 13.75
CA GLY A 368 -4.30 -21.43 12.47
C GLY A 368 -5.70 -22.05 12.45
N GLY A 369 -6.03 -22.93 13.40
CA GLY A 369 -7.34 -23.59 13.45
C GLY A 369 -8.52 -22.65 13.72
N ASP A 370 -8.32 -21.60 14.53
CA ASP A 370 -9.32 -20.56 14.82
C ASP A 370 -9.61 -19.67 13.60
N GLU A 371 -8.58 -19.28 12.84
CA GLU A 371 -8.70 -18.50 11.61
C GLU A 371 -9.40 -19.28 10.51
N LEU A 372 -9.00 -20.55 10.35
CA LEU A 372 -9.49 -21.42 9.30
C LEU A 372 -10.96 -21.79 9.49
N PHE A 373 -11.33 -22.27 10.68
CA PHE A 373 -12.66 -22.83 10.96
C PHE A 373 -13.59 -21.88 11.73
N GLY A 374 -13.25 -20.59 11.83
CA GLY A 374 -14.12 -19.59 12.42
C GLY A 374 -14.30 -19.77 13.93
N GLY A 375 -13.20 -19.72 14.68
CA GLY A 375 -13.18 -19.95 16.13
C GLY A 375 -13.32 -18.71 17.01
N TYR A 376 -13.12 -17.52 16.46
CA TYR A 376 -13.26 -16.26 17.21
C TYR A 376 -14.71 -15.86 17.46
N SER A 377 -14.99 -15.36 18.67
CA SER A 377 -16.31 -14.83 19.06
C SER A 377 -16.78 -13.69 18.16
N THR A 378 -15.86 -12.94 17.55
CA THR A 378 -16.13 -11.91 16.52
C THR A 378 -16.98 -12.48 15.38
N TYR A 379 -16.71 -13.70 14.90
CA TYR A 379 -17.50 -14.35 13.86
C TYR A 379 -18.95 -14.59 14.29
N LYS A 380 -19.15 -14.97 15.56
CA LYS A 380 -20.49 -15.16 16.15
C LYS A 380 -21.26 -13.84 16.22
N VAL A 381 -20.61 -12.76 16.66
CA VAL A 381 -21.20 -11.41 16.71
C VAL A 381 -21.68 -10.99 15.32
N ILE A 382 -20.85 -11.15 14.29
CA ILE A 382 -21.19 -10.77 12.91
C ILE A 382 -22.34 -11.62 12.37
N PHE A 383 -22.31 -12.94 12.61
CA PHE A 383 -23.37 -13.84 12.19
C PHE A 383 -24.74 -13.39 12.71
N TYR A 384 -24.85 -13.03 13.99
CA TYR A 384 -26.10 -12.52 14.56
C TYR A 384 -26.43 -11.10 14.12
N LEU A 385 -25.44 -10.20 13.99
CA LEU A 385 -25.64 -8.85 13.50
C LEU A 385 -26.22 -8.84 12.08
N GLU A 386 -25.72 -9.68 11.17
CA GLU A 386 -26.29 -9.80 9.82
C GLU A 386 -27.74 -10.29 9.85
N LYS A 387 -28.09 -11.20 10.77
CA LYS A 387 -29.46 -11.67 10.95
C LYS A 387 -30.38 -10.56 11.48
N LEU A 388 -29.90 -9.77 12.44
CA LEU A 388 -30.63 -8.62 13.00
C LEU A 388 -30.80 -7.48 11.98
N LEU A 389 -29.77 -7.17 11.19
CA LEU A 389 -29.84 -6.15 10.14
C LEU A 389 -30.84 -6.54 9.04
N LYS A 390 -30.96 -7.83 8.70
CA LYS A 390 -32.00 -8.33 7.77
C LYS A 390 -33.42 -8.15 8.32
N LEU A 391 -33.61 -8.15 9.65
CA LEU A 391 -34.89 -7.91 10.32
C LEU A 391 -35.17 -6.40 10.51
N SER A 392 -34.13 -5.57 10.64
CA SER A 392 -34.23 -4.15 10.97
C SER A 392 -34.53 -3.23 9.78
N PHE A 393 -34.46 -3.70 8.53
CA PHE A 393 -34.73 -2.85 7.36
C PHE A 393 -36.22 -2.53 7.16
N SER A 394 -37.14 -3.11 7.94
CA SER A 394 -38.59 -2.98 7.78
C SER A 394 -39.29 -2.14 8.87
N SER A 395 -38.62 -1.76 9.96
CA SER A 395 -39.29 -1.18 11.14
C SER A 395 -38.66 0.15 11.62
N PRO A 396 -39.41 1.26 11.62
CA PRO A 396 -38.99 2.56 12.18
C PRO A 396 -38.60 2.51 13.67
N PHE A 397 -39.15 1.55 14.42
CA PHE A 397 -38.98 1.38 15.85
C PHE A 397 -37.52 1.11 16.27
N PHE A 398 -36.81 0.27 15.51
CA PHE A 398 -35.41 -0.07 15.79
C PHE A 398 -34.44 1.11 15.60
N ARG A 399 -34.79 2.06 14.73
CA ARG A 399 -34.02 3.28 14.45
C ARG A 399 -34.15 4.31 15.58
N LEU A 400 -35.23 4.24 16.37
CA LEU A 400 -35.47 5.08 17.54
C LEU A 400 -34.81 4.47 18.80
N LEU A 401 -34.93 3.16 18.99
CA LEU A 401 -34.35 2.44 20.13
C LEU A 401 -32.82 2.58 20.20
N SER A 402 -32.15 2.63 19.04
CA SER A 402 -30.70 2.82 18.96
C SER A 402 -30.23 4.16 19.54
N LYS A 403 -31.11 5.16 19.70
CA LYS A 403 -30.75 6.48 20.24
C LYS A 403 -30.83 6.59 21.78
N VAL A 404 -31.50 5.65 22.46
CA VAL A 404 -31.94 5.84 23.85
C VAL A 404 -31.09 5.06 24.89
N ILE A 405 -30.28 4.07 24.48
CA ILE A 405 -29.53 3.20 25.41
C ILE A 405 -28.02 3.44 25.28
N ILE A 406 -27.42 4.08 26.29
CA ILE A 406 -25.99 4.42 26.35
C ILE A 406 -25.23 3.29 27.06
N SER A 407 -24.74 2.31 26.29
CA SER A 407 -23.68 1.40 26.75
C SER A 407 -22.61 1.25 25.66
N ARG A 408 -21.36 0.93 26.03
CA ARG A 408 -20.23 0.72 25.09
C ARG A 408 -20.58 -0.27 23.97
N ARG A 409 -21.40 -1.30 24.27
CA ARG A 409 -21.89 -2.29 23.29
C ARG A 409 -22.89 -1.71 22.27
N PHE A 410 -23.65 -0.67 22.65
CA PHE A 410 -24.63 -0.03 21.77
C PHE A 410 -24.10 1.19 20.99
N LYS A 411 -23.04 1.87 21.45
CA LYS A 411 -22.27 2.83 20.62
C LYS A 411 -21.71 2.17 19.35
N LEU A 412 -21.36 0.90 19.44
CA LEU A 412 -20.96 0.06 18.31
C LEU A 412 -22.14 -0.14 17.33
N LEU A 413 -23.33 -0.46 17.85
CA LEU A 413 -24.57 -0.62 17.07
C LEU A 413 -24.99 0.67 16.36
N THR A 414 -24.85 1.85 16.99
CA THR A 414 -25.21 3.13 16.36
C THR A 414 -24.21 3.57 15.29
N LYS A 415 -22.90 3.31 15.47
CA LYS A 415 -21.88 3.44 14.41
C LYS A 415 -22.15 2.45 13.25
N LEU A 416 -22.55 1.21 13.57
CA LEU A 416 -23.00 0.15 12.64
C LEU A 416 -24.16 0.54 11.74
N LEU A 417 -25.18 1.16 12.32
CA LEU A 417 -26.39 1.53 11.60
C LEU A 417 -26.23 2.80 10.75
N SER A 418 -25.23 3.65 11.04
CA SER A 418 -25.00 4.92 10.35
C SER A 418 -24.04 4.82 9.16
N ASN A 419 -23.15 3.81 9.12
CA ASN A 419 -22.25 3.59 7.98
C ASN A 419 -21.85 2.10 7.85
N PRO A 420 -22.58 1.30 7.05
CA PRO A 420 -22.44 -0.16 7.05
C PRO A 420 -21.07 -0.66 6.59
N LEU A 421 -20.32 0.13 5.80
CA LEU A 421 -18.96 -0.24 5.37
C LEU A 421 -17.93 0.09 6.46
N TYR A 422 -17.98 1.31 6.99
CA TYR A 422 -17.07 1.81 8.04
C TYR A 422 -17.24 1.07 9.37
N ALA A 423 -18.45 0.63 9.66
CA ALA A 423 -18.73 -0.08 10.88
C ALA A 423 -18.67 -1.60 10.72
N LYS A 424 -18.75 -2.16 9.51
CA LYS A 424 -18.17 -3.48 9.27
C LYS A 424 -16.68 -3.40 9.59
N VAL A 425 -15.92 -2.56 8.88
CA VAL A 425 -14.49 -2.28 9.13
C VAL A 425 -14.18 -2.12 10.64
N ASN A 426 -14.78 -1.17 11.37
CA ASN A 426 -14.47 -0.94 12.79
C ASN A 426 -14.96 -2.00 13.80
N VAL A 427 -16.03 -2.76 13.52
CA VAL A 427 -16.49 -3.86 14.41
C VAL A 427 -15.60 -5.09 14.29
N LEU A 428 -14.75 -5.13 13.27
CA LEU A 428 -13.88 -6.25 12.96
C LEU A 428 -12.50 -6.14 13.58
N PHE A 429 -12.15 -4.98 14.16
CA PHE A 429 -10.80 -4.72 14.61
C PHE A 429 -10.57 -5.08 16.07
N ARG A 430 -9.40 -5.66 16.33
CA ARG A 430 -8.91 -5.92 17.67
C ARG A 430 -8.28 -4.60 18.13
N GLN A 431 -9.10 -3.59 18.42
CA GLN A 431 -8.58 -2.48 19.21
C GLN A 431 -8.31 -3.02 20.63
N MET A 432 -7.17 -3.70 20.78
CA MET A 432 -6.70 -4.27 22.03
C MET A 432 -6.07 -3.18 22.88
N GLY A 433 -5.30 -2.32 22.22
CA GLY A 433 -4.67 -1.16 22.82
C GLY A 433 -5.62 0.04 22.78
N PHE A 434 -5.14 1.15 22.24
CA PHE A 434 -5.83 2.44 22.23
C PHE A 434 -6.77 2.59 21.03
N ASP A 435 -7.97 3.13 21.25
CA ASP A 435 -8.85 3.54 20.15
C ASP A 435 -8.43 4.91 19.55
N ASP A 436 -9.07 5.34 18.44
CA ASP A 436 -8.68 6.58 17.74
C ASP A 436 -8.85 7.86 18.58
N GLU A 437 -9.80 7.87 19.52
CA GLU A 437 -10.03 9.01 20.41
C GLU A 437 -8.99 9.02 21.53
N GLU A 438 -8.71 7.85 22.09
CA GLU A 438 -7.65 7.66 23.07
C GLU A 438 -6.27 7.93 22.48
N MET A 439 -6.01 7.59 21.21
CA MET A 439 -4.76 7.93 20.52
C MET A 439 -4.54 9.44 20.42
N LYS A 440 -5.60 10.23 20.18
CA LYS A 440 -5.52 11.71 20.18
C LYS A 440 -5.27 12.27 21.58
N ASN A 441 -5.81 11.63 22.61
CA ASN A 441 -5.55 12.02 23.99
C ASN A 441 -4.14 11.62 24.44
N LEU A 442 -3.65 10.46 23.97
CA LEU A 442 -2.32 9.92 24.24
C LEU A 442 -1.23 10.74 23.56
N PHE A 443 -1.47 11.23 22.34
CA PHE A 443 -0.54 12.04 21.55
C PHE A 443 -1.18 13.36 21.11
N SER A 444 -0.85 14.45 21.81
CA SER A 444 -1.45 15.77 21.54
C SER A 444 -0.89 16.48 20.29
N GLN A 445 0.24 16.03 19.74
CA GLN A 445 0.98 16.78 18.69
C GLN A 445 1.47 15.94 17.49
N ASN A 446 1.40 14.60 17.53
CA ASN A 446 2.06 13.76 16.53
C ASN A 446 1.07 13.14 15.52
N SER A 447 0.85 13.83 14.40
CA SER A 447 -0.11 13.41 13.37
C SER A 447 0.30 12.17 12.58
N GLU A 448 1.59 11.80 12.54
CA GLU A 448 2.08 10.64 11.77
C GLU A 448 1.62 9.29 12.36
N MET A 449 1.32 9.26 13.66
CA MET A 449 0.81 8.06 14.34
C MET A 449 -0.68 7.84 14.13
N LEU A 450 -1.43 8.91 13.86
CA LEU A 450 -2.89 8.85 13.75
C LEU A 450 -3.31 8.25 12.40
N GLY A 451 -4.27 7.32 12.44
CA GLY A 451 -4.81 6.69 11.24
C GLY A 451 -3.97 5.56 10.65
N ALA A 452 -2.87 5.15 11.32
CA ALA A 452 -2.02 4.06 10.85
C ALA A 452 -2.79 2.75 10.71
N LEU A 453 -3.56 2.37 11.74
CA LEU A 453 -4.41 1.18 11.73
C LEU A 453 -5.50 1.25 10.66
N GLU A 454 -6.18 2.40 10.54
CA GLU A 454 -7.23 2.60 9.54
C GLU A 454 -6.69 2.39 8.12
N PHE A 455 -5.47 2.88 7.85
CA PHE A 455 -4.80 2.70 6.56
C PHE A 455 -4.48 1.24 6.25
N GLU A 456 -3.80 0.51 7.15
CA GLU A 456 -3.47 -0.91 6.93
C GLU A 456 -4.73 -1.75 6.68
N HIS A 457 -5.79 -1.49 7.44
CA HIS A 457 -7.04 -2.21 7.23
C HIS A 457 -7.74 -1.83 5.94
N LEU A 458 -7.71 -0.56 5.54
CA LEU A 458 -8.23 -0.15 4.24
C LEU A 458 -7.47 -0.86 3.12
N LEU A 459 -6.14 -0.97 3.20
CA LEU A 459 -5.34 -1.74 2.24
C LEU A 459 -5.83 -3.19 2.14
N VAL A 460 -5.88 -3.91 3.26
CA VAL A 460 -6.32 -5.32 3.27
C VAL A 460 -7.77 -5.47 2.81
N PHE A 461 -8.64 -4.54 3.18
CA PHE A 461 -10.01 -4.53 2.71
C PHE A 461 -10.09 -4.25 1.20
N THR A 462 -9.24 -3.39 0.65
CA THR A 462 -9.18 -3.12 -0.79
C THR A 462 -8.70 -4.33 -1.59
N GLU A 463 -7.69 -5.06 -1.09
CA GLU A 463 -7.21 -6.33 -1.65
C GLU A 463 -8.32 -7.38 -1.72
N SER A 464 -9.19 -7.43 -0.70
CA SER A 464 -10.27 -8.41 -0.65
C SER A 464 -11.37 -8.21 -1.71
N TRP A 465 -11.44 -7.08 -2.42
CA TRP A 465 -12.57 -6.76 -3.33
C TRP A 465 -12.68 -7.64 -4.59
N GLY A 466 -11.62 -8.37 -4.96
CA GLY A 466 -11.66 -9.37 -6.03
C GLY A 466 -11.57 -10.82 -5.52
N LEU A 467 -11.21 -11.01 -4.25
CA LEU A 467 -10.92 -12.31 -3.65
C LEU A 467 -12.04 -12.84 -2.77
N CYS A 468 -12.98 -12.00 -2.35
CA CYS A 468 -14.01 -12.37 -1.39
C CYS A 468 -15.42 -12.01 -1.88
N LYS A 469 -16.29 -13.02 -1.96
CA LYS A 469 -17.68 -12.88 -2.41
C LYS A 469 -18.64 -12.32 -1.36
N ASP A 470 -18.40 -12.61 -0.08
CA ASP A 470 -19.25 -12.15 1.03
C ASP A 470 -18.46 -11.43 2.12
N ASP A 471 -19.18 -10.72 3.00
CA ASP A 471 -18.57 -9.96 4.10
C ASP A 471 -17.81 -10.88 5.06
N PHE A 472 -18.35 -12.05 5.39
CA PHE A 472 -17.72 -13.02 6.28
C PHE A 472 -16.33 -13.45 5.78
N SER A 473 -16.21 -13.68 4.47
CA SER A 473 -14.94 -14.05 3.85
C SER A 473 -13.93 -12.89 3.86
N ARG A 474 -14.40 -11.65 3.70
CA ARG A 474 -13.54 -10.45 3.84
C ARG A 474 -12.98 -10.32 5.26
N ILE A 475 -13.79 -10.71 6.24
CA ILE A 475 -13.39 -10.73 7.65
C ILE A 475 -12.35 -11.81 7.91
N GLN A 476 -12.58 -13.02 7.39
CA GLN A 476 -11.58 -14.09 7.45
C GLN A 476 -10.27 -13.66 6.78
N TYR A 477 -10.33 -13.09 5.58
CA TYR A 477 -9.15 -12.55 4.88
C TYR A 477 -8.42 -11.50 5.73
N SER A 478 -9.15 -10.56 6.34
CA SER A 478 -8.56 -9.54 7.20
C SER A 478 -7.91 -10.11 8.46
N ILE A 479 -8.56 -11.07 9.14
CA ILE A 479 -8.00 -11.73 10.31
C ILE A 479 -6.71 -12.48 9.95
N ILE A 480 -6.69 -13.18 8.81
CA ILE A 480 -5.49 -13.85 8.32
C ILE A 480 -4.38 -12.82 8.06
N LYS A 481 -4.66 -11.77 7.29
CA LYS A 481 -3.64 -10.79 6.87
C LYS A 481 -3.13 -9.88 7.98
N ASN A 482 -3.98 -9.49 8.93
CA ASN A 482 -3.63 -8.51 9.97
C ASN A 482 -3.36 -9.13 11.35
N ARG A 483 -3.99 -10.24 11.72
CA ARG A 483 -3.77 -10.88 13.04
C ARG A 483 -2.84 -12.07 12.96
N LEU A 484 -3.18 -13.08 12.15
CA LEU A 484 -2.39 -14.31 12.10
C LEU A 484 -0.95 -14.01 11.69
N ILE A 485 -0.76 -13.25 10.60
CA ILE A 485 0.57 -12.97 10.05
C ILE A 485 1.40 -12.02 10.93
N ASN A 486 0.80 -10.99 11.54
CA ASN A 486 1.54 -9.96 12.27
C ASN A 486 1.73 -10.27 13.77
N ASP A 487 0.82 -11.06 14.35
CA ASP A 487 0.83 -11.37 15.78
C ASP A 487 1.20 -12.83 16.02
N TYR A 488 0.29 -13.76 15.73
CA TYR A 488 0.43 -15.14 16.18
C TYR A 488 1.62 -15.87 15.58
N LEU A 489 1.85 -15.71 14.28
CA LEU A 489 3.01 -16.33 13.62
C LEU A 489 4.33 -15.69 14.04
N VAL A 490 4.35 -14.39 14.30
CA VAL A 490 5.53 -13.68 14.81
C VAL A 490 5.89 -14.17 16.22
N LYS A 491 4.89 -14.25 17.10
CA LYS A 491 5.05 -14.79 18.45
C LYS A 491 5.58 -16.22 18.43
N VAL A 492 4.93 -17.11 17.67
CA VAL A 492 5.29 -18.53 17.63
C VAL A 492 6.70 -18.68 17.10
N ASP A 493 7.07 -18.02 15.99
CA ASP A 493 8.42 -18.10 15.45
C ASP A 493 9.46 -17.54 16.43
N ARG A 494 9.30 -16.32 16.93
CA ARG A 494 10.33 -15.68 17.78
C ARG A 494 10.51 -16.39 19.11
N ALA A 495 9.42 -16.74 19.80
CA ALA A 495 9.51 -17.41 21.11
C ALA A 495 10.08 -18.83 21.01
N SER A 496 9.76 -19.57 19.94
CA SER A 496 10.30 -20.92 19.73
C SER A 496 11.74 -20.89 19.23
N MET A 497 12.07 -19.98 18.32
CA MET A 497 13.41 -19.88 17.74
C MET A 497 14.42 -19.26 18.68
N TYR A 498 14.00 -18.49 19.70
CA TYR A 498 14.88 -18.15 20.82
C TYR A 498 15.38 -19.39 21.59
N ASN A 499 14.64 -20.50 21.50
CA ASN A 499 14.99 -21.78 22.11
C ASN A 499 15.48 -22.82 21.09
N SER A 500 15.87 -22.40 19.89
CA SER A 500 16.30 -23.31 18.81
C SER A 500 15.29 -24.41 18.48
N LEU A 501 13.98 -24.10 18.57
CA LEU A 501 12.89 -25.04 18.35
C LEU A 501 12.07 -24.69 17.13
N GLU A 502 11.98 -25.60 16.16
CA GLU A 502 11.15 -25.41 14.97
C GLU A 502 9.69 -25.78 15.22
N VAL A 503 8.77 -24.83 15.08
CA VAL A 503 7.32 -25.09 15.14
C VAL A 503 6.72 -25.25 13.73
N ARG A 504 5.97 -26.35 13.53
CA ARG A 504 5.26 -26.69 12.28
C ARG A 504 3.74 -26.56 12.49
N LEU A 505 3.05 -25.97 11.50
CA LEU A 505 1.63 -25.58 11.62
C LEU A 505 0.73 -26.28 10.58
N PRO A 506 0.16 -27.46 10.87
CA PRO A 506 -0.66 -28.23 9.92
C PRO A 506 -1.94 -27.54 9.46
N PHE A 507 -2.56 -26.71 10.29
CA PHE A 507 -3.78 -25.98 9.90
C PHE A 507 -3.53 -24.91 8.82
N LEU A 508 -2.27 -24.53 8.59
CA LEU A 508 -1.87 -23.56 7.56
C LEU A 508 -1.27 -24.23 6.32
N ASP A 509 -1.63 -25.49 6.09
CA ASP A 509 -1.34 -26.24 4.87
C ASP A 509 -2.03 -25.63 3.65
N LYS A 510 -1.33 -25.57 2.51
CA LYS A 510 -1.81 -24.85 1.33
C LYS A 510 -3.10 -25.46 0.78
N ASP A 511 -3.22 -26.79 0.79
CA ASP A 511 -4.35 -27.50 0.19
C ASP A 511 -5.57 -27.39 1.10
N LEU A 512 -5.36 -27.54 2.42
CA LEU A 512 -6.40 -27.35 3.42
C LEU A 512 -6.96 -25.92 3.41
N MET A 513 -6.08 -24.90 3.44
CA MET A 513 -6.49 -23.49 3.41
C MET A 513 -7.25 -23.15 2.13
N SER A 514 -6.75 -23.60 0.97
CA SER A 514 -7.39 -23.37 -0.32
C SER A 514 -8.76 -24.03 -0.39
N TYR A 515 -8.90 -25.27 0.10
CA TYR A 515 -10.18 -25.95 0.17
C TYR A 515 -11.17 -25.23 1.09
N VAL A 516 -10.78 -24.87 2.30
CA VAL A 516 -11.69 -24.20 3.25
C VAL A 516 -12.13 -22.82 2.74
N ALA A 517 -11.27 -22.11 2.01
CA ALA A 517 -11.65 -20.84 1.35
C ALA A 517 -12.75 -21.03 0.29
N THR A 518 -12.95 -22.23 -0.25
CA THR A 518 -14.07 -22.53 -1.15
C THR A 518 -15.41 -22.74 -0.44
N LEU A 519 -15.42 -22.85 0.89
CA LEU A 519 -16.64 -23.10 1.67
C LEU A 519 -17.44 -21.82 1.89
N LYS A 520 -18.75 -21.95 2.07
CA LYS A 520 -19.68 -20.86 2.39
C LYS A 520 -19.70 -20.62 3.90
N LYS A 521 -20.03 -19.38 4.30
CA LYS A 521 -20.21 -19.00 5.71
C LYS A 521 -21.02 -20.01 6.54
N ASN A 522 -22.18 -20.46 6.05
CA ASN A 522 -23.07 -21.37 6.81
C ASN A 522 -22.52 -22.80 6.94
N GLN A 523 -21.51 -23.17 6.14
CA GLN A 523 -20.81 -24.45 6.25
C GLN A 523 -19.71 -24.36 7.34
N ILE A 524 -19.04 -23.20 7.45
CA ILE A 524 -18.03 -22.94 8.48
C ILE A 524 -18.70 -22.64 9.84
N LEU A 525 -19.68 -21.74 9.85
CA LEU A 525 -20.51 -21.36 10.99
C LEU A 525 -21.90 -21.99 10.90
N HIS A 526 -22.05 -23.22 11.39
CA HIS A 526 -23.33 -23.91 11.33
C HIS A 526 -24.28 -23.38 12.41
N ASN A 527 -25.28 -22.58 12.03
CA ASN A 527 -26.25 -21.95 12.93
C ASN A 527 -25.62 -21.11 14.06
N GLY A 528 -24.50 -20.42 13.76
CA GLY A 528 -23.78 -19.60 14.73
C GLY A 528 -22.85 -20.38 15.66
N ASN A 529 -22.74 -21.71 15.48
CA ASN A 529 -21.73 -22.51 16.16
C ASN A 529 -20.36 -22.28 15.52
N LEU A 530 -19.41 -21.86 16.35
CA LEU A 530 -18.01 -21.68 16.00
C LEU A 530 -17.31 -23.04 15.84
N LYS A 531 -16.28 -23.10 14.99
CA LYS A 531 -15.48 -24.32 14.76
C LYS A 531 -16.30 -25.57 14.45
N TYR A 532 -17.43 -25.42 13.75
CA TYR A 532 -18.34 -26.55 13.57
C TYR A 532 -17.65 -27.73 12.86
N ILE A 533 -16.95 -27.46 11.76
CA ILE A 533 -16.25 -28.49 10.98
C ILE A 533 -15.19 -29.19 11.83
N SER A 534 -14.27 -28.45 12.48
CA SER A 534 -13.21 -29.06 13.28
C SER A 534 -13.73 -29.78 14.52
N LYS A 535 -14.80 -29.31 15.17
CA LYS A 535 -15.47 -30.05 16.26
C LYS A 535 -16.05 -31.38 15.77
N LYS A 536 -16.66 -31.40 14.58
CA LYS A 536 -17.19 -32.64 13.98
C LYS A 536 -16.11 -33.62 13.56
N ILE A 537 -14.97 -33.14 13.04
CA ILE A 537 -13.80 -33.98 12.83
C ILE A 537 -13.31 -34.53 14.18
N ALA A 538 -13.24 -33.68 15.21
CA ALA A 538 -12.76 -34.07 16.53
C ALA A 538 -13.62 -35.13 17.22
N GLU A 539 -14.91 -35.24 16.95
CA GLU A 539 -15.77 -36.30 17.51
C GLU A 539 -15.25 -37.72 17.17
N LYS A 540 -14.54 -37.88 16.05
CA LYS A 540 -13.89 -39.15 15.66
C LYS A 540 -12.64 -39.46 16.51
N TYR A 541 -11.96 -38.43 17.01
CA TYR A 541 -10.62 -38.56 17.59
C TYR A 541 -10.57 -38.25 19.10
N LEU A 542 -11.42 -37.39 19.62
CA LEU A 542 -11.30 -36.83 20.97
C LEU A 542 -12.55 -37.14 21.82
N PRO A 543 -12.43 -37.25 23.15
CA PRO A 543 -13.59 -37.36 24.03
C PRO A 543 -14.50 -36.12 23.95
N LEU A 544 -15.82 -36.31 23.99
CA LEU A 544 -16.79 -35.19 23.86
C LEU A 544 -16.56 -34.06 24.88
N GLY A 545 -16.14 -34.41 26.11
CA GLY A 545 -15.85 -33.45 27.17
C GLY A 545 -14.68 -32.50 26.87
N THR A 546 -13.73 -32.88 26.02
CA THR A 546 -12.63 -31.99 25.60
C THR A 546 -13.02 -31.10 24.42
N ILE A 547 -14.04 -31.49 23.64
CA ILE A 547 -14.47 -30.81 22.41
C ILE A 547 -15.43 -29.65 22.69
N TYR A 548 -16.41 -29.90 23.56
CA TYR A 548 -17.57 -29.00 23.77
C TYR A 548 -17.49 -28.16 25.05
N ARG A 549 -16.33 -28.13 25.71
CA ARG A 549 -16.06 -27.26 26.86
C ARG A 549 -15.96 -25.79 26.47
N ASP A 550 -16.12 -24.93 27.47
CA ASP A 550 -15.74 -23.52 27.34
C ASP A 550 -14.20 -23.42 27.22
N LYS A 551 -13.75 -22.89 26.09
CA LYS A 551 -12.31 -22.70 25.80
C LYS A 551 -11.81 -21.48 26.58
N TRP A 552 -10.66 -21.63 27.24
CA TRP A 552 -9.90 -20.50 27.74
C TRP A 552 -8.77 -20.18 26.76
N GLY A 553 -8.48 -18.89 26.61
CA GLY A 553 -7.41 -18.43 25.73
C GLY A 553 -6.04 -18.76 26.34
N PHE A 554 -5.01 -18.78 25.49
CA PHE A 554 -3.61 -18.89 25.90
C PHE A 554 -3.11 -17.54 26.47
N SER A 555 -3.79 -17.03 27.50
CA SER A 555 -3.59 -15.69 28.06
C SER A 555 -3.06 -15.76 29.50
N ILE A 556 -2.20 -14.83 29.86
CA ILE A 556 -1.71 -14.63 31.23
C ILE A 556 -2.57 -13.60 31.98
N PRO A 557 -2.64 -13.65 33.33
CA PRO A 557 -3.47 -12.76 34.14
C PRO A 557 -2.86 -11.35 34.32
N ILE A 558 -2.57 -10.65 33.21
CA ILE A 558 -1.98 -9.29 33.22
C ILE A 558 -2.78 -8.32 34.09
N GLU A 559 -4.11 -8.38 34.04
CA GLU A 559 -4.98 -7.50 34.84
C GLU A 559 -4.64 -7.57 36.33
N LYS A 560 -4.44 -8.79 36.85
CA LYS A 560 -4.06 -8.98 38.26
C LYS A 560 -2.65 -8.47 38.50
N TRP A 561 -1.72 -8.82 37.63
CA TRP A 561 -0.32 -8.42 37.77
C TRP A 561 -0.14 -6.91 37.81
N PHE A 562 -0.84 -6.14 36.95
CA PHE A 562 -0.76 -4.69 36.97
C PHE A 562 -1.46 -4.04 38.17
N ARG A 563 -2.37 -4.73 38.84
CA ARG A 563 -3.02 -4.28 40.08
C ARG A 563 -2.23 -4.64 41.34
N GLU A 564 -1.52 -5.75 41.30
CA GLU A 564 -0.84 -6.35 42.45
C GLU A 564 0.67 -6.38 42.21
N GLU A 565 1.21 -7.49 41.72
CA GLU A 565 2.64 -7.83 41.80
C GLU A 565 3.55 -6.88 41.01
N LEU A 566 3.09 -6.35 39.87
CA LEU A 566 3.85 -5.43 39.01
C LEU A 566 3.49 -3.97 39.22
N ARG A 567 2.52 -3.64 40.08
CA ARG A 567 1.96 -2.29 40.16
C ARG A 567 3.03 -1.19 40.29
N ASN A 568 3.93 -1.34 41.26
CA ASN A 568 4.97 -0.35 41.53
C ASN A 568 6.00 -0.31 40.41
N HIS A 569 6.48 -1.48 39.98
CA HIS A 569 7.48 -1.58 38.92
C HIS A 569 6.96 -1.06 37.55
N ALA A 570 5.73 -1.39 37.19
CA ALA A 570 5.10 -0.88 35.98
C ALA A 570 4.91 0.63 36.03
N LYS A 571 4.56 1.19 37.20
CA LYS A 571 4.47 2.63 37.39
C LYS A 571 5.83 3.31 37.21
N GLU A 572 6.88 2.75 37.79
CA GLU A 572 8.24 3.24 37.60
C GLU A 572 8.60 3.24 36.12
N VAL A 573 8.46 2.11 35.41
CA VAL A 573 8.83 1.99 34.00
C VAL A 573 8.00 2.90 33.08
N ILE A 574 6.69 3.00 33.29
CA ILE A 574 5.80 3.78 32.41
C ILE A 574 5.97 5.28 32.64
N LEU A 575 6.21 5.73 33.87
CA LEU A 575 6.30 7.16 34.22
C LEU A 575 7.74 7.68 34.33
N ASP A 576 8.77 6.83 34.22
CA ASP A 576 10.17 7.25 34.29
C ASP A 576 10.53 8.15 33.11
N SER A 577 10.92 9.39 33.42
CA SER A 577 11.36 10.40 32.45
C SER A 577 12.61 9.98 31.67
N ARG A 578 13.40 9.02 32.18
CA ARG A 578 14.59 8.46 31.50
C ARG A 578 14.24 7.52 30.34
N ASN A 579 13.04 6.96 30.32
CA ASN A 579 12.55 6.01 29.31
C ASN A 579 11.34 6.57 28.52
N PHE A 580 11.16 7.88 28.60
CA PHE A 580 9.95 8.54 28.12
C PHE A 580 9.90 8.59 26.60
N PHE A 581 8.85 8.01 26.02
CA PHE A 581 8.56 8.20 24.60
C PHE A 581 8.11 9.65 24.34
N PRO A 582 8.81 10.42 23.47
CA PRO A 582 8.48 11.83 23.24
C PRO A 582 7.04 12.03 22.74
N GLY A 583 6.35 13.01 23.32
CA GLY A 583 5.00 13.40 22.90
C GLY A 583 3.85 12.64 23.55
N LEU A 584 4.12 11.73 24.50
CA LEU A 584 3.08 11.13 25.34
C LEU A 584 2.44 12.15 26.28
N ASN A 585 1.13 12.10 26.40
CA ASN A 585 0.37 12.86 27.40
C ASN A 585 0.39 12.14 28.75
N LEU A 586 1.35 12.51 29.61
CA LEU A 586 1.51 11.90 30.94
C LEU A 586 0.25 12.00 31.80
N THR A 587 -0.49 13.11 31.74
CA THR A 587 -1.74 13.27 32.50
C THR A 587 -2.78 12.22 32.07
N PHE A 588 -2.86 11.92 30.77
CA PHE A 588 -3.74 10.87 30.27
C PHE A 588 -3.25 9.47 30.68
N VAL A 589 -1.94 9.23 30.65
CA VAL A 589 -1.33 7.95 31.11
C VAL A 589 -1.60 7.71 32.59
N GLU A 590 -1.39 8.71 33.45
CA GLU A 590 -1.70 8.63 34.89
C GLU A 590 -3.19 8.38 35.14
N LYS A 591 -4.07 9.02 34.36
CA LYS A 591 -5.52 8.78 34.43
C LYS A 591 -5.86 7.31 34.16
N ILE A 592 -5.40 6.73 33.05
CA ILE A 592 -5.71 5.32 32.72
C ILE A 592 -5.10 4.35 33.73
N MET A 593 -3.93 4.67 34.30
CA MET A 593 -3.34 3.89 35.37
C MET A 593 -4.21 3.90 36.64
N ASN A 594 -4.69 5.08 37.05
CA ASN A 594 -5.56 5.21 38.22
C ASN A 594 -6.92 4.54 38.00
N GLU A 595 -7.53 4.71 36.81
CA GLU A 595 -8.75 4.00 36.42
C GLU A 595 -8.56 2.48 36.50
N HIS A 596 -7.37 1.99 36.10
CA HIS A 596 -7.05 0.57 36.17
C HIS A 596 -7.01 0.01 37.60
N GLN A 597 -6.40 0.76 38.51
CA GLN A 597 -6.35 0.42 39.93
C GLN A 597 -7.74 0.48 40.59
N ASN A 598 -8.64 1.31 40.08
CA ASN A 598 -10.01 1.47 40.59
C ASN A 598 -11.03 0.52 39.94
N GLY A 599 -10.58 -0.50 39.22
CA GLY A 599 -11.45 -1.59 38.73
C GLY A 599 -11.79 -1.54 37.24
N VAL A 600 -11.37 -0.53 36.48
CA VAL A 600 -11.46 -0.54 35.02
C VAL A 600 -10.33 -1.41 34.44
N ASP A 601 -10.56 -2.14 33.35
CA ASP A 601 -9.50 -2.92 32.71
C ASP A 601 -8.80 -2.09 31.61
N HIS A 602 -7.53 -1.75 31.83
CA HIS A 602 -6.62 -1.10 30.87
C HIS A 602 -5.36 -1.96 30.61
N SER A 603 -5.40 -3.25 30.93
CA SER A 603 -4.25 -4.16 30.93
C SER A 603 -3.42 -4.09 29.66
N ASN A 604 -4.05 -4.24 28.49
CA ASN A 604 -3.36 -4.22 27.20
C ASN A 604 -2.70 -2.86 26.88
N LYS A 605 -3.33 -1.75 27.30
CA LYS A 605 -2.84 -0.39 27.05
C LYS A 605 -1.61 -0.10 27.89
N LEU A 606 -1.68 -0.46 29.18
CA LEU A 606 -0.56 -0.33 30.11
C LEU A 606 0.58 -1.28 29.74
N TRP A 607 0.26 -2.50 29.29
CA TRP A 607 1.23 -3.44 28.77
C TRP A 607 1.95 -2.93 27.51
N ALA A 608 1.23 -2.34 26.56
CA ALA A 608 1.84 -1.73 25.37
C ALA A 608 2.83 -0.61 25.73
N LEU A 609 2.48 0.25 26.69
CA LEU A 609 3.38 1.30 27.20
C LEU A 609 4.60 0.70 27.90
N TYR A 610 4.38 -0.29 28.77
CA TYR A 610 5.44 -0.99 29.49
C TYR A 610 6.46 -1.63 28.53
N VAL A 611 5.98 -2.41 27.56
CA VAL A 611 6.83 -3.09 26.56
C VAL A 611 7.61 -2.08 25.72
N LEU A 612 6.97 -0.99 25.26
CA LEU A 612 7.64 0.03 24.47
C LEU A 612 8.75 0.71 25.26
N HIS A 613 8.48 1.16 26.49
CA HIS A 613 9.47 1.84 27.32
C HIS A 613 10.64 0.92 27.69
N LYS A 614 10.37 -0.36 28.00
CA LYS A 614 11.42 -1.36 28.21
C LYS A 614 12.27 -1.57 26.97
N TRP A 615 11.64 -1.72 25.80
CA TRP A 615 12.36 -1.86 24.53
C TRP A 615 13.23 -0.63 24.25
N MET A 616 12.71 0.57 24.48
CA MET A 616 13.48 1.81 24.32
C MET A 616 14.67 1.88 25.27
N ASP A 617 14.50 1.48 26.53
CA ASP A 617 15.57 1.46 27.53
C ASP A 617 16.72 0.52 27.11
N LEU A 618 16.39 -0.71 26.73
CA LEU A 618 17.33 -1.71 26.25
C LEU A 618 18.06 -1.27 24.97
N ASN A 619 17.41 -0.46 24.13
CA ASN A 619 17.95 0.02 22.86
C ASN A 619 18.40 1.50 22.91
N LYS A 620 18.54 2.09 24.11
CA LYS A 620 18.95 3.49 24.28
C LYS A 620 20.21 3.87 23.49
N PRO A 621 21.31 3.09 23.48
CA PRO A 621 22.50 3.47 22.71
C PRO A 621 22.22 3.61 21.22
N LEU A 622 21.32 2.78 20.67
CA LEU A 622 20.91 2.82 19.27
C LEU A 622 20.03 4.05 18.98
N LEU A 623 19.15 4.41 19.92
CA LEU A 623 18.21 5.52 19.79
C LEU A 623 18.82 6.90 20.14
N GLN A 624 19.83 6.96 20.99
CA GLN A 624 20.45 8.20 21.48
C GLN A 624 21.43 8.85 20.49
N THR A 625 21.84 8.17 19.42
CA THR A 625 22.53 8.81 18.28
C THR A 625 21.68 9.91 17.61
N GLN A 626 20.41 10.06 18.00
CA GLN A 626 19.50 11.13 17.60
C GLN A 626 19.45 12.34 18.54
N ASN A 627 19.90 12.22 19.80
CA ASN A 627 19.62 13.21 20.85
C ASN A 627 20.70 14.30 21.01
N ASN A 628 21.79 14.28 20.24
CA ASN A 628 22.81 15.35 20.28
C ASN A 628 22.39 16.67 19.60
N THR A 629 21.12 16.84 19.21
CA THR A 629 20.64 18.08 18.57
C THR A 629 19.50 18.79 19.29
N ILE A 630 19.10 18.37 20.49
CA ILE A 630 18.03 19.08 21.23
C ILE A 630 18.39 19.19 22.71
N THR A 631 19.36 20.06 23.02
CA THR A 631 19.47 20.66 24.36
C THR A 631 18.83 22.04 24.29
N VAL A 632 17.56 22.12 24.72
CA VAL A 632 16.86 23.40 24.90
C VAL A 632 17.47 24.10 26.12
N ASN A 633 18.41 25.00 25.89
CA ASN A 633 18.83 25.96 26.90
C ASN A 633 17.76 27.05 27.04
N LYS A 634 16.93 26.89 28.08
CA LYS A 634 16.17 27.99 28.68
C LYS A 634 17.16 28.93 29.35
N ASN A 635 17.57 29.99 28.66
CA ASN A 635 17.91 31.31 29.21
C ASN A 635 18.57 32.15 28.12
N LEU A 636 17.83 33.14 27.60
CA LEU A 636 18.30 34.49 27.24
C LEU A 636 17.16 35.19 26.48
N LYS A 637 16.36 35.96 27.24
CA LYS A 637 15.64 37.12 26.71
C LYS A 637 16.68 38.18 26.36
N ASN A 638 16.46 38.84 25.22
CA ASN A 638 17.12 40.05 24.74
C ASN A 638 18.60 39.89 24.35
N GLN A 639 18.84 39.57 23.08
CA GLN A 639 19.69 40.38 22.21
C GLN A 639 19.39 40.06 20.75
N THR A 640 19.13 41.13 20.01
CA THR A 640 18.80 41.23 18.59
C THR A 640 19.96 40.83 17.69
N GLU A 641 19.58 40.36 16.50
CA GLU A 641 20.41 40.11 15.29
C GLU A 641 21.25 38.83 15.25
N ILE A 642 20.59 37.75 14.80
CA ILE A 642 21.23 36.71 13.96
C ILE A 642 20.35 36.55 12.70
N VAL A 643 21.01 36.67 11.56
CA VAL A 643 20.49 36.79 10.19
C VAL A 643 19.77 35.50 9.71
N SER A 644 18.67 35.71 8.99
CA SER A 644 17.81 34.72 8.31
C SER A 644 18.46 34.00 7.13
N SER A 645 18.11 32.72 6.95
CA SER A 645 17.91 32.06 5.62
C SER A 645 17.19 30.71 5.84
N ASP A 646 16.07 30.33 5.22
CA ASP A 646 15.14 30.98 4.28
C ASP A 646 13.74 30.33 4.40
N ASN A 647 12.68 31.15 4.35
CA ASN A 647 11.28 30.73 4.21
C ASN A 647 11.05 30.15 2.80
N VAL A 648 11.42 28.89 2.56
CA VAL A 648 11.20 28.24 1.26
C VAL A 648 9.86 27.50 1.23
N ILE A 649 8.95 27.91 0.34
CA ILE A 649 7.65 27.26 0.08
C ILE A 649 7.85 26.10 -0.90
N ARG A 650 7.51 24.88 -0.47
CA ARG A 650 7.58 23.65 -1.27
C ARG A 650 6.27 23.39 -2.00
N VAL A 651 6.31 23.39 -3.33
CA VAL A 651 5.14 23.19 -4.19
C VAL A 651 5.24 21.88 -4.97
N ALA A 652 4.31 20.97 -4.71
CA ALA A 652 4.16 19.73 -5.48
C ALA A 652 3.12 19.91 -6.59
N GLN A 653 3.57 19.85 -7.84
CA GLN A 653 2.70 19.96 -9.01
C GLN A 653 2.32 18.56 -9.51
N ILE A 654 1.03 18.23 -9.45
CA ILE A 654 0.51 16.91 -9.84
C ILE A 654 0.11 16.93 -11.31
N VAL A 655 0.66 16.00 -12.09
CA VAL A 655 0.43 15.87 -13.53
C VAL A 655 0.04 14.42 -13.86
N PRO A 656 -1.12 14.16 -14.49
CA PRO A 656 -1.57 12.78 -14.72
C PRO A 656 -0.61 11.95 -15.59
N THR A 657 -0.06 12.56 -16.64
CA THR A 657 0.88 11.96 -17.59
C THR A 657 1.75 13.02 -18.26
N LEU A 658 3.00 12.71 -18.60
CA LEU A 658 3.84 13.58 -19.45
C LEU A 658 3.65 13.32 -20.95
N GLU A 659 2.45 12.92 -21.39
CA GLU A 659 2.09 12.74 -22.82
C GLU A 659 1.91 14.09 -23.58
N MET A 660 2.43 15.21 -23.02
CA MET A 660 2.35 16.58 -23.54
C MET A 660 0.98 17.01 -24.09
N ALA A 661 -0.09 16.80 -23.32
CA ALA A 661 -1.31 17.58 -23.51
C ALA A 661 -1.16 18.99 -22.88
N GLY A 662 -2.02 19.92 -23.30
CA GLY A 662 -1.82 21.34 -23.03
C GLY A 662 -1.82 21.71 -21.53
N ALA A 663 -2.65 21.08 -20.71
CA ALA A 663 -2.77 21.42 -19.29
C ALA A 663 -1.54 20.97 -18.48
N GLU A 664 -0.97 19.83 -18.85
CA GLU A 664 0.26 19.26 -18.29
C GLU A 664 1.48 20.14 -18.58
N LYS A 665 1.53 20.72 -19.78
CA LYS A 665 2.55 21.72 -20.17
C LYS A 665 2.48 22.96 -19.28
N VAL A 666 1.27 23.47 -18.98
CA VAL A 666 1.09 24.63 -18.10
C VAL A 666 1.59 24.35 -16.67
N ALA A 667 1.29 23.16 -16.14
CA ALA A 667 1.74 22.73 -14.83
C ALA A 667 3.29 22.64 -14.76
N LEU A 668 3.92 22.05 -15.78
CA LEU A 668 5.38 21.95 -15.87
C LEU A 668 6.05 23.33 -15.97
N THR A 669 5.54 24.19 -16.85
CA THR A 669 6.05 25.55 -17.02
C THR A 669 5.94 26.37 -15.74
N LEU A 670 4.82 26.25 -15.01
CA LEU A 670 4.64 26.90 -13.72
C LEU A 670 5.72 26.48 -12.72
N ALA A 671 5.95 25.16 -12.59
CA ALA A 671 6.94 24.63 -11.68
C ALA A 671 8.36 25.13 -12.03
N LEU A 672 8.71 25.17 -13.32
CA LEU A 672 10.01 25.68 -13.78
C LEU A 672 10.20 27.16 -13.46
N GLU A 673 9.20 28.01 -13.71
CA GLU A 673 9.30 29.44 -13.43
C GLU A 673 9.29 29.76 -11.94
N LEU A 674 8.51 29.02 -11.14
CA LEU A 674 8.53 29.16 -9.68
C LEU A 674 9.87 28.72 -9.08
N ASN A 675 10.46 27.64 -9.58
CA ASN A 675 11.76 27.14 -9.08
C ASN A 675 12.91 28.12 -9.37
N LYS A 676 12.75 29.08 -10.29
CA LYS A 676 13.69 30.19 -10.53
C LYS A 676 13.52 31.34 -9.53
N ARG A 677 12.41 31.41 -8.78
CA ARG A 677 12.12 32.50 -7.84
C ARG A 677 12.70 32.19 -6.46
N PRO A 678 13.36 33.15 -5.80
CA PRO A 678 13.84 32.96 -4.43
C PRO A 678 12.65 32.68 -3.49
N GLY A 679 12.81 31.70 -2.59
CA GLY A 679 11.77 31.31 -1.64
C GLY A 679 10.79 30.23 -2.13
N PHE A 680 10.99 29.65 -3.32
CA PHE A 680 10.19 28.52 -3.80
C PHE A 680 11.06 27.31 -4.14
N LYS A 681 10.54 26.11 -3.88
CA LYS A 681 11.09 24.86 -4.39
C LYS A 681 9.96 24.02 -4.98
N CYS A 682 10.09 23.61 -6.23
CA CYS A 682 9.02 22.89 -6.94
C CYS A 682 9.43 21.47 -7.33
N CYS A 683 8.47 20.55 -7.36
CA CYS A 683 8.63 19.23 -7.96
C CYS A 683 7.41 18.86 -8.81
N ILE A 684 7.60 17.91 -9.72
CA ILE A 684 6.53 17.30 -10.52
C ILE A 684 6.22 15.91 -9.96
N VAL A 685 4.94 15.57 -9.84
CA VAL A 685 4.49 14.23 -9.46
C VAL A 685 3.62 13.66 -10.57
N ILE A 686 3.97 12.48 -11.09
CA ILE A 686 3.26 11.84 -12.20
C ILE A 686 2.70 10.46 -11.86
N PHE A 687 1.58 10.08 -12.48
CA PHE A 687 0.91 8.80 -12.19
C PHE A 687 1.16 7.68 -13.22
N LYS A 688 1.87 7.95 -14.32
CA LYS A 688 2.30 6.94 -15.29
C LYS A 688 3.80 7.04 -15.57
N PRO A 689 4.49 5.92 -15.83
CA PRO A 689 5.90 5.94 -16.20
C PRO A 689 6.12 6.72 -17.53
N ILE A 690 7.27 7.37 -17.61
CA ILE A 690 7.70 8.20 -18.74
C ILE A 690 8.34 7.30 -19.79
N ASN A 691 7.83 7.29 -21.02
CA ASN A 691 8.58 6.76 -22.17
C ASN A 691 9.27 7.86 -23.00
N GLU A 692 8.92 9.13 -22.84
CA GLU A 692 9.55 10.23 -23.58
C GLU A 692 9.69 11.46 -22.68
N PHE A 693 10.88 12.08 -22.70
CA PHE A 693 11.31 13.31 -22.00
C PHE A 693 11.90 13.21 -20.58
N GLN A 694 13.19 12.84 -20.52
CA GLN A 694 14.12 13.18 -19.43
C GLN A 694 14.75 14.59 -19.57
N SER A 695 14.62 15.24 -20.75
CA SER A 695 15.33 16.50 -21.04
C SER A 695 14.67 17.73 -20.42
N LEU A 696 13.33 17.76 -20.29
CA LEU A 696 12.56 18.88 -19.73
C LEU A 696 12.54 18.93 -18.20
N SER A 697 12.97 17.84 -17.54
CA SER A 697 12.99 17.69 -16.08
C SER A 697 14.36 17.89 -15.45
N LYS A 698 15.40 18.31 -16.19
CA LYS A 698 16.75 18.43 -15.64
C LYS A 698 16.84 19.42 -14.46
N ASP A 699 15.94 20.41 -14.42
CA ASP A 699 15.91 21.46 -13.41
C ASP A 699 14.83 21.26 -12.34
N LEU A 700 14.10 20.13 -12.35
CA LEU A 700 13.03 19.82 -11.40
C LEU A 700 13.09 18.39 -10.90
N ASP A 701 12.84 18.19 -9.61
CA ASP A 701 12.62 16.86 -9.04
C ASP A 701 11.33 16.25 -9.65
N VAL A 702 11.40 15.04 -10.21
CA VAL A 702 10.24 14.31 -10.75
C VAL A 702 10.00 13.03 -9.96
N PHE A 703 8.80 12.90 -9.41
CA PHE A 703 8.36 11.76 -8.63
C PHE A 703 7.32 10.95 -9.39
N VAL A 704 7.61 9.66 -9.60
CA VAL A 704 6.68 8.74 -10.28
C VAL A 704 5.88 7.97 -9.23
N CYS A 705 4.58 8.18 -9.21
CA CYS A 705 3.60 7.48 -8.37
C CYS A 705 2.77 6.54 -9.25
N PRO A 706 3.26 5.34 -9.63
CA PRO A 706 2.62 4.50 -10.64
C PRO A 706 1.15 4.17 -10.28
N SER A 707 0.26 4.38 -11.26
CA SER A 707 -1.15 4.00 -11.20
C SER A 707 -1.41 2.75 -12.05
N GLU A 708 -1.96 1.70 -11.45
CA GLU A 708 -2.46 0.54 -12.21
C GLU A 708 -3.85 0.87 -12.80
N LEU A 709 -3.88 1.30 -14.05
CA LEU A 709 -5.11 1.50 -14.81
C LEU A 709 -5.62 0.16 -15.37
N ASN A 710 -6.31 -0.63 -14.54
CA ASN A 710 -7.05 -1.78 -15.03
C ASN A 710 -8.32 -1.32 -15.76
N HIS A 711 -8.28 -1.38 -17.09
CA HIS A 711 -9.35 -0.94 -17.97
C HIS A 711 -10.36 -2.05 -18.27
N PHE A 712 -11.01 -2.67 -17.28
CA PHE A 712 -12.15 -3.57 -17.56
C PHE A 712 -13.32 -3.46 -16.55
N ILE A 713 -14.45 -3.01 -17.10
CA ILE A 713 -15.87 -3.11 -16.71
C ILE A 713 -16.28 -2.48 -15.36
N LEU A 714 -16.97 -1.32 -15.50
CA LEU A 714 -17.63 -0.45 -14.51
C LEU A 714 -16.74 0.62 -13.84
N LYS A 715 -16.58 1.74 -14.58
CA LYS A 715 -15.97 3.05 -14.23
C LYS A 715 -15.81 3.33 -12.72
N ARG A 716 -14.66 2.96 -12.14
CA ARG A 716 -13.92 3.71 -11.10
C ARG A 716 -12.44 3.30 -11.17
N SER A 717 -11.55 4.22 -11.54
CA SER A 717 -10.10 4.02 -11.46
C SER A 717 -9.69 3.79 -10.01
N LYS A 718 -8.94 2.71 -9.74
CA LYS A 718 -8.26 2.49 -8.45
C LYS A 718 -6.83 2.99 -8.61
N VAL A 719 -6.55 4.21 -8.15
CA VAL A 719 -5.17 4.69 -8.05
C VAL A 719 -4.54 4.06 -6.81
N ASN A 720 -3.40 3.37 -6.96
CA ASN A 720 -2.60 2.92 -5.83
C ASN A 720 -1.83 4.12 -5.25
N LEU A 721 -2.42 4.80 -4.27
CA LEU A 721 -1.90 6.05 -3.68
C LEU A 721 -0.73 5.83 -2.69
N PHE A 722 -0.22 4.61 -2.50
CA PHE A 722 0.88 4.35 -1.56
C PHE A 722 2.14 5.16 -1.89
N HIS A 723 2.54 5.18 -3.17
CA HIS A 723 3.66 5.98 -3.65
C HIS A 723 3.44 7.48 -3.44
N PHE A 724 2.20 7.94 -3.59
CA PHE A 724 1.84 9.34 -3.41
C PHE A 724 1.95 9.77 -1.94
N ILE A 725 1.54 8.92 -1.01
CA ILE A 725 1.66 9.18 0.43
C ILE A 725 3.14 9.21 0.85
N ASN A 726 3.95 8.28 0.35
CA ASN A 726 5.39 8.28 0.63
C ASN A 726 6.04 9.56 0.10
N PHE A 727 5.70 9.97 -1.12
CA PHE A 727 6.12 11.26 -1.66
C PHE A 727 5.76 12.43 -0.73
N VAL A 728 4.51 12.51 -0.25
CA VAL A 728 4.11 13.61 0.66
C VAL A 728 4.88 13.56 1.99
N LYS A 729 5.13 12.37 2.53
CA LYS A 729 5.92 12.19 3.77
C LYS A 729 7.38 12.57 3.60
N ASP A 730 7.98 12.19 2.48
CA ASP A 730 9.42 12.35 2.23
C ASP A 730 9.76 13.77 1.76
N TRP A 731 8.96 14.33 0.86
CA TRP A 731 9.21 15.64 0.25
C TRP A 731 8.58 16.80 1.04
N GLN A 732 7.60 16.52 1.89
CA GLN A 732 6.91 17.49 2.76
C GLN A 732 6.44 18.77 2.03
N PRO A 733 5.51 18.66 1.06
CA PRO A 733 4.99 19.82 0.35
C PRO A 733 4.15 20.73 1.26
N ASP A 734 4.37 22.04 1.17
CA ASP A 734 3.50 23.06 1.77
C ASP A 734 2.23 23.25 0.92
N ILE A 735 2.37 23.08 -0.40
CA ILE A 735 1.30 23.25 -1.39
C ILE A 735 1.25 22.03 -2.29
N ILE A 736 0.04 21.48 -2.48
CA ILE A 736 -0.24 20.52 -3.55
C ILE A 736 -1.10 21.22 -4.60
N HIS A 737 -0.55 21.38 -5.80
CA HIS A 737 -1.24 21.97 -6.93
C HIS A 737 -1.62 20.88 -7.93
N SER A 738 -2.92 20.72 -8.21
CA SER A 738 -3.43 19.67 -9.10
C SER A 738 -4.64 20.15 -9.91
N HIS A 739 -5.08 19.37 -10.89
CA HIS A 739 -6.41 19.54 -11.47
C HIS A 739 -7.49 18.96 -10.54
N LEU A 740 -8.75 19.40 -10.67
CA LEU A 740 -9.80 19.04 -9.71
C LEU A 740 -10.05 17.53 -9.62
N VAL A 741 -9.99 16.79 -10.72
CA VAL A 741 -10.28 15.34 -10.72
C VAL A 741 -9.21 14.59 -9.94
N GLU A 742 -7.96 15.02 -10.06
CA GLU A 742 -6.77 14.49 -9.41
C GLU A 742 -6.76 14.87 -7.95
N ALA A 743 -7.07 16.14 -7.65
CA ALA A 743 -7.30 16.61 -6.29
C ALA A 743 -8.41 15.81 -5.62
N GLU A 744 -9.52 15.55 -6.33
CA GLU A 744 -10.63 14.71 -5.85
C GLU A 744 -10.17 13.28 -5.60
N ILE A 745 -9.40 12.68 -6.51
CA ILE A 745 -8.83 11.33 -6.34
C ILE A 745 -7.94 11.29 -5.10
N ILE A 746 -7.03 12.25 -4.94
CA ILE A 746 -6.10 12.33 -3.79
C ILE A 746 -6.89 12.49 -2.48
N THR A 747 -7.82 13.44 -2.44
CA THR A 747 -8.58 13.81 -1.24
C THR A 747 -9.73 12.88 -0.89
N ARG A 748 -10.19 12.03 -1.83
CA ARG A 748 -11.14 10.94 -1.55
C ARG A 748 -10.57 9.92 -0.56
N PHE A 749 -9.25 9.80 -0.49
CA PHE A 749 -8.56 8.85 0.38
C PHE A 749 -7.75 9.54 1.50
N PHE A 750 -7.14 10.71 1.25
CA PHE A 750 -6.29 11.41 2.23
C PHE A 750 -6.47 12.92 2.19
N VAL A 751 -6.71 13.55 3.34
CA VAL A 751 -6.64 15.01 3.49
C VAL A 751 -5.49 15.30 4.44
N PHE A 752 -4.44 15.96 3.96
CA PHE A 752 -3.31 16.39 4.78
C PHE A 752 -3.62 17.77 5.37
N PRO A 753 -3.95 17.89 6.68
CA PRO A 753 -4.53 19.12 7.24
C PRO A 753 -3.59 20.34 7.20
N ARG A 754 -2.28 20.09 7.08
CA ARG A 754 -1.23 21.12 7.08
C ARG A 754 -0.83 21.57 5.67
N ILE A 755 -1.40 20.96 4.62
CA ILE A 755 -1.04 21.25 3.23
C ILE A 755 -2.15 22.08 2.60
N LYS A 756 -1.77 23.16 1.91
CA LYS A 756 -2.69 23.97 1.13
C LYS A 756 -2.90 23.31 -0.23
N TYR A 757 -4.15 22.96 -0.56
CA TYR A 757 -4.47 22.44 -1.89
C TYR A 757 -4.92 23.57 -2.80
N VAL A 758 -4.31 23.65 -3.96
CA VAL A 758 -4.74 24.53 -5.05
C VAL A 758 -5.20 23.64 -6.20
N SER A 759 -6.38 23.92 -6.74
CA SER A 759 -6.99 23.04 -7.73
C SER A 759 -7.55 23.77 -8.94
N HIS A 760 -7.01 23.47 -10.13
CA HIS A 760 -7.53 23.96 -11.40
C HIS A 760 -8.74 23.16 -11.85
N PHE A 761 -9.79 23.86 -12.25
CA PHE A 761 -11.00 23.26 -12.82
C PHE A 761 -10.97 23.33 -14.35
N HIS A 762 -10.56 22.25 -15.01
CA HIS A 762 -10.72 22.07 -16.46
C HIS A 762 -11.96 21.23 -16.72
N ASN A 763 -12.76 21.57 -17.73
CA ASN A 763 -14.08 21.00 -17.88
C ASN A 763 -14.04 19.62 -18.54
N ASN A 764 -13.66 18.59 -17.78
CA ASN A 764 -13.91 17.19 -18.11
C ASN A 764 -15.24 16.72 -17.49
N HIS A 765 -16.32 17.42 -17.84
CA HIS A 765 -17.70 17.11 -17.45
C HIS A 765 -18.19 15.80 -18.10
N PHE A 766 -17.89 14.65 -17.49
CA PHE A 766 -18.65 13.40 -17.76
C PHE A 766 -18.75 12.45 -16.55
N LEU A 767 -18.22 12.83 -15.38
CA LEU A 767 -18.47 12.11 -14.13
C LEU A 767 -19.76 12.58 -13.44
N PHE A 768 -20.21 13.81 -13.67
CA PHE A 768 -21.43 14.36 -13.05
C PHE A 768 -22.66 14.34 -13.96
N ASP A 769 -22.50 14.48 -15.29
CA ASP A 769 -23.65 14.54 -16.23
C ASP A 769 -24.10 13.20 -16.82
N ASN A 770 -23.31 12.12 -16.70
CA ASN A 770 -23.76 10.76 -17.07
C ASN A 770 -24.79 10.15 -16.09
N LEU A 771 -25.49 11.00 -15.35
CA LEU A 771 -26.44 10.64 -14.31
C LEU A 771 -27.90 10.99 -14.64
N ASN A 772 -28.21 11.48 -15.85
CA ASN A 772 -29.56 11.54 -16.44
C ASN A 772 -29.38 11.79 -17.96
N TYR A 773 -29.90 11.00 -18.91
CA TYR A 773 -31.29 10.68 -19.18
C TYR A 773 -31.38 9.32 -19.90
N LYS A 774 -32.43 8.53 -19.59
CA LYS A 774 -32.78 7.17 -20.07
C LYS A 774 -32.28 5.94 -19.29
N GLY A 775 -31.67 6.12 -18.11
CA GLY A 775 -31.35 5.02 -17.18
C GLY A 775 -31.99 5.16 -15.79
N ILE A 776 -33.07 5.92 -15.66
CA ILE A 776 -33.67 6.27 -14.37
C ILE A 776 -34.78 5.27 -14.06
N LEU A 777 -34.45 4.26 -13.26
CA LEU A 777 -35.31 3.75 -12.17
C LEU A 777 -34.46 2.82 -11.29
N ASN A 778 -34.30 3.23 -10.03
CA ASN A 778 -33.71 2.51 -8.88
C ASN A 778 -32.17 2.48 -8.69
N LYS A 779 -31.75 3.12 -7.59
CA LYS A 779 -30.47 3.02 -6.81
C LYS A 779 -29.34 4.06 -7.03
N THR A 780 -29.37 4.94 -8.02
CA THR A 780 -28.28 5.91 -8.28
C THR A 780 -28.39 7.26 -7.55
N CYS A 781 -29.59 7.72 -7.18
CA CYS A 781 -29.74 9.02 -6.50
C CYS A 781 -29.09 9.08 -5.10
N ILE A 782 -29.01 7.94 -4.38
CA ILE A 782 -28.43 7.88 -3.03
C ILE A 782 -26.91 7.99 -3.07
N ALA A 783 -26.25 7.38 -4.08
CA ALA A 783 -24.81 7.47 -4.24
C ALA A 783 -24.35 8.90 -4.58
N ASN A 784 -25.15 9.64 -5.34
CA ASN A 784 -24.83 11.02 -5.73
C ASN A 784 -24.95 12.01 -4.57
N SER A 785 -25.99 11.87 -3.74
CA SER A 785 -26.15 12.70 -2.54
C SER A 785 -25.03 12.45 -1.52
N ILE A 786 -24.64 11.18 -1.32
CA ILE A 786 -23.58 10.81 -0.37
C ILE A 786 -22.20 11.25 -0.86
N VAL A 787 -21.88 11.09 -2.15
CA VAL A 787 -20.61 11.55 -2.73
C VAL A 787 -20.52 13.07 -2.70
N LYS A 788 -21.59 13.79 -3.08
CA LYS A 788 -21.66 15.26 -3.00
C LYS A 788 -21.53 15.77 -1.55
N SER A 789 -22.23 15.13 -0.60
CA SER A 789 -22.13 15.41 0.83
C SER A 789 -20.71 15.18 1.38
N ARG A 790 -20.02 14.14 0.91
CA ARG A 790 -18.67 13.77 1.39
C ARG A 790 -17.58 14.66 0.78
N ILE A 791 -17.72 15.07 -0.47
CA ILE A 791 -16.89 16.09 -1.13
C ILE A 791 -17.09 17.44 -0.43
N GLN A 792 -18.34 17.85 -0.19
CA GLN A 792 -18.62 19.07 0.58
C GLN A 792 -18.01 19.04 1.99
N LYS A 793 -18.10 17.89 2.68
CA LYS A 793 -17.62 17.78 4.06
C LYS A 793 -16.10 17.69 4.21
N ASN A 794 -15.41 17.03 3.28
CA ASN A 794 -13.97 16.73 3.40
C ASN A 794 -13.07 17.53 2.44
N TYR A 795 -13.61 18.08 1.35
CA TYR A 795 -12.82 18.76 0.32
C TYR A 795 -13.09 20.26 0.26
N ILE A 796 -14.33 20.69 0.51
CA ILE A 796 -14.71 22.11 0.48
C ILE A 796 -14.46 22.81 1.82
N ASN A 797 -14.49 22.08 2.95
CA ASN A 797 -14.29 22.63 4.29
C ASN A 797 -12.81 22.70 4.74
N CYS A 798 -11.85 22.41 3.87
CA CYS A 798 -10.41 22.53 4.14
C CYS A 798 -9.85 23.86 3.60
N SER A 799 -8.59 24.17 3.86
CA SER A 799 -7.88 25.41 3.47
C SER A 799 -7.73 25.65 1.94
N ASN A 800 -8.46 24.90 1.12
CA ASN A 800 -8.28 24.74 -0.32
C ASN A 800 -8.68 25.97 -1.14
N THR A 801 -7.97 26.21 -2.25
CA THR A 801 -8.28 27.27 -3.24
C THR A 801 -8.61 26.66 -4.60
N PHE A 802 -9.74 27.08 -5.16
CA PHE A 802 -10.24 26.65 -6.47
C PHE A 802 -9.89 27.69 -7.53
N ILE A 803 -9.29 27.24 -8.62
CA ILE A 803 -8.98 28.08 -9.78
C ILE A 803 -9.91 27.69 -10.95
N SER A 804 -10.72 28.64 -11.40
CA SER A 804 -11.57 28.49 -12.60
C SER A 804 -10.92 29.15 -13.81
N ILE A 805 -10.80 28.41 -14.91
CA ILE A 805 -10.15 28.88 -16.15
C ILE A 805 -11.13 29.43 -17.21
N SER A 806 -12.43 29.53 -16.92
CA SER A 806 -13.42 30.18 -17.78
C SER A 806 -14.58 30.74 -16.95
N ASP A 807 -15.40 31.60 -17.56
CA ASP A 807 -16.59 32.16 -16.93
C ASP A 807 -17.64 31.09 -16.62
N GLU A 808 -17.87 30.14 -17.52
CA GLU A 808 -18.79 29.02 -17.26
C GLU A 808 -18.27 28.09 -16.17
N ASN A 809 -16.97 27.79 -16.14
CA ASN A 809 -16.38 26.97 -15.08
C ASN A 809 -16.54 27.67 -13.73
N HIS A 810 -16.36 28.99 -13.71
CA HIS A 810 -16.53 29.78 -12.50
C HIS A 810 -17.99 29.73 -12.00
N PHE A 811 -18.96 29.94 -12.90
CA PHE A 811 -20.37 29.83 -12.57
C PHE A 811 -20.75 28.42 -12.11
N PHE A 812 -20.29 27.39 -12.83
CA PHE A 812 -20.55 26.00 -12.49
C PHE A 812 -20.05 25.64 -11.08
N ILE A 813 -18.80 26.00 -10.75
CA ILE A 813 -18.22 25.73 -9.42
C ILE A 813 -19.01 26.48 -8.34
N LYS A 814 -19.33 27.76 -8.59
CA LYS A 814 -20.10 28.57 -7.65
C LYS A 814 -21.46 27.95 -7.34
N GLU A 815 -22.21 27.54 -8.37
CA GLU A 815 -23.56 26.98 -8.21
C GLU A 815 -23.56 25.54 -7.66
N ASN A 816 -22.62 24.69 -8.09
CA ASN A 816 -22.66 23.25 -7.79
C ASN A 816 -21.83 22.84 -6.59
N LEU A 817 -20.71 23.53 -6.34
CA LEU A 817 -19.78 23.24 -5.24
C LEU A 817 -19.89 24.25 -4.10
N ASN A 818 -20.29 25.51 -4.37
CA ASN A 818 -20.47 26.57 -3.38
C ASN A 818 -19.29 26.71 -2.39
N PRO A 819 -18.06 26.96 -2.88
CA PRO A 819 -16.89 27.09 -2.02
C PRO A 819 -16.97 28.34 -1.11
N PRO A 820 -16.26 28.37 0.04
CA PRO A 820 -16.21 29.53 0.92
C PRO A 820 -15.79 30.82 0.21
N ILE A 821 -16.26 31.97 0.73
CA ILE A 821 -15.93 33.29 0.19
C ILE A 821 -14.40 33.46 0.11
N GLY A 822 -13.91 33.94 -1.04
CA GLY A 822 -12.48 34.14 -1.28
C GLY A 822 -11.69 32.90 -1.70
N LYS A 823 -12.30 31.71 -1.73
CA LYS A 823 -11.63 30.46 -2.14
C LYS A 823 -11.86 30.08 -3.61
N LEU A 824 -12.65 30.81 -4.37
CA LEU A 824 -12.84 30.62 -5.82
C LEU A 824 -12.22 31.79 -6.59
N ILE A 825 -11.14 31.51 -7.32
CA ILE A 825 -10.35 32.51 -8.05
C ILE A 825 -10.47 32.23 -9.54
N LYS A 826 -10.77 33.27 -10.31
CA LYS A 826 -10.77 33.19 -11.77
C LYS A 826 -9.37 33.51 -12.29
N LEU A 827 -8.77 32.58 -13.03
CA LEU A 827 -7.47 32.73 -13.63
C LEU A 827 -7.42 31.91 -14.93
N TYR A 828 -7.30 32.60 -16.05
CA TYR A 828 -7.22 32.01 -17.38
C TYR A 828 -5.90 31.26 -17.59
N ASN A 829 -5.85 30.36 -18.59
CA ASN A 829 -4.59 29.77 -19.02
C ASN A 829 -3.69 30.86 -19.63
N ALA A 830 -2.38 30.63 -19.57
CA ALA A 830 -1.37 31.56 -20.06
C ALA A 830 -0.52 30.99 -21.19
N VAL A 831 0.22 31.86 -21.86
CA VAL A 831 1.12 31.55 -22.99
C VAL A 831 2.47 32.23 -22.79
N ASP A 832 3.53 31.53 -23.16
CA ASP A 832 4.89 32.06 -23.18
C ASP A 832 5.06 33.03 -24.36
N LEU A 833 4.95 34.34 -24.11
CA LEU A 833 5.10 35.37 -25.14
C LEU A 833 6.55 35.51 -25.65
N LYS A 834 7.55 34.94 -24.95
CA LYS A 834 8.95 34.92 -25.41
C LYS A 834 9.14 33.84 -26.46
N ARG A 835 8.59 32.64 -26.21
CA ARG A 835 8.58 31.53 -27.19
C ARG A 835 7.68 31.82 -28.37
N PHE A 836 6.41 32.14 -28.10
CA PHE A 836 5.39 32.49 -29.11
C PHE A 836 5.38 34.00 -29.35
N HIS A 837 6.56 34.57 -29.65
CA HIS A 837 6.64 35.98 -29.98
C HIS A 837 5.88 36.28 -31.27
N ILE A 838 5.31 37.47 -31.33
CA ILE A 838 4.48 37.92 -32.45
C ILE A 838 5.34 38.02 -33.70
N LYS A 839 4.84 37.48 -34.81
CA LYS A 839 5.49 37.66 -36.12
C LYS A 839 5.38 39.10 -36.57
N GLN A 840 6.34 39.59 -37.34
CA GLN A 840 6.16 40.86 -38.04
C GLN A 840 5.00 40.73 -39.04
N PHE A 841 4.16 41.75 -39.13
CA PHE A 841 3.10 41.77 -40.13
C PHE A 841 3.72 41.85 -41.52
N THR A 842 3.45 40.83 -42.34
CA THR A 842 3.89 40.73 -43.73
C THR A 842 2.69 40.61 -44.66
N GLU A 843 2.90 40.65 -45.97
CA GLU A 843 1.83 40.33 -46.92
C GLU A 843 1.33 38.89 -46.70
N LEU A 844 0.02 38.68 -46.90
CA LEU A 844 -0.61 37.36 -46.83
C LEU A 844 -0.06 36.46 -47.93
N HIS A 845 0.13 35.19 -47.62
CA HIS A 845 0.70 34.25 -48.58
C HIS A 845 -0.27 33.98 -49.74
N LYS A 846 0.32 33.62 -50.90
CA LYS A 846 -0.38 33.06 -52.06
C LYS A 846 0.30 31.73 -52.42
N PRO A 847 -0.33 30.57 -52.15
CA PRO A 847 -1.66 30.37 -51.57
C PRO A 847 -1.77 30.83 -50.11
N PHE A 848 -2.99 31.15 -49.65
CA PHE A 848 -3.27 31.55 -48.26
C PHE A 848 -3.04 30.40 -47.29
N ARG A 849 -2.26 30.63 -46.24
CA ARG A 849 -1.77 29.55 -45.37
C ARG A 849 -2.60 29.42 -44.10
N LEU A 850 -3.28 28.29 -43.97
CA LEU A 850 -4.09 27.90 -42.82
C LEU A 850 -3.36 26.87 -41.97
N VAL A 851 -3.52 26.94 -40.65
CA VAL A 851 -2.95 25.93 -39.75
C VAL A 851 -3.91 25.50 -38.66
N ASN A 852 -3.89 24.20 -38.35
CA ASN A 852 -4.50 23.60 -37.18
C ASN A 852 -3.45 22.76 -36.43
N ILE A 853 -3.37 22.92 -35.11
CA ILE A 853 -2.48 22.12 -34.26
C ILE A 853 -3.31 21.53 -33.11
N GLY A 854 -3.27 20.21 -32.93
CA GLY A 854 -3.91 19.58 -31.78
C GLY A 854 -4.07 18.08 -31.90
N ARG A 855 -4.34 17.43 -30.76
CA ARG A 855 -4.61 15.98 -30.68
C ARG A 855 -5.75 15.58 -31.61
N MET A 856 -5.57 14.51 -32.37
CA MET A 856 -6.59 14.02 -33.31
C MET A 856 -7.58 13.12 -32.57
N HIS A 857 -8.75 13.68 -32.25
CA HIS A 857 -9.78 13.06 -31.43
C HIS A 857 -11.15 13.62 -31.80
N ALA A 858 -12.22 12.83 -31.67
CA ALA A 858 -13.55 13.19 -32.17
C ALA A 858 -14.05 14.60 -31.74
N ARG A 859 -13.75 15.01 -30.50
CA ARG A 859 -14.12 16.34 -29.96
C ARG A 859 -13.37 17.53 -30.58
N LYS A 860 -12.18 17.28 -31.14
CA LYS A 860 -11.38 18.30 -31.83
C LYS A 860 -11.85 18.46 -33.26
N ASN A 861 -12.56 17.47 -33.81
CA ASN A 861 -13.35 17.56 -35.04
C ASN A 861 -12.53 18.01 -36.26
N GLN A 862 -11.28 17.54 -36.39
CA GLN A 862 -10.42 17.89 -37.52
C GLN A 862 -10.97 17.39 -38.88
N ILE A 863 -11.85 16.39 -38.90
CA ILE A 863 -12.57 15.96 -40.10
C ILE A 863 -13.37 17.12 -40.72
N PHE A 864 -13.87 18.06 -39.90
CA PHE A 864 -14.51 19.28 -40.39
C PHE A 864 -13.59 20.10 -41.31
N LEU A 865 -12.27 20.08 -41.10
CA LEU A 865 -11.31 20.80 -41.93
C LEU A 865 -11.23 20.24 -43.35
N ILE A 866 -11.53 18.95 -43.54
CA ILE A 866 -11.64 18.32 -44.87
C ILE A 866 -12.87 18.87 -45.60
N SER A 867 -14.01 18.96 -44.91
CA SER A 867 -15.22 19.59 -45.44
C SER A 867 -15.00 21.07 -45.78
N MET A 868 -14.29 21.80 -44.92
CA MET A 868 -13.88 23.19 -45.15
C MET A 868 -13.00 23.30 -46.41
N ALA A 869 -11.99 22.46 -46.56
CA ALA A 869 -11.12 22.47 -47.73
C ALA A 869 -11.89 22.24 -49.04
N LYS A 870 -12.84 21.29 -49.06
CA LYS A 870 -13.71 21.03 -50.21
C LYS A 870 -14.57 22.25 -50.57
N GLU A 871 -15.09 22.93 -49.57
CA GLU A 871 -15.92 24.12 -49.77
C GLU A 871 -15.09 25.32 -50.26
N LEU A 872 -13.88 25.52 -49.76
CA LEU A 872 -12.96 26.55 -50.27
C LEU A 872 -12.58 26.33 -51.74
N LEU A 873 -12.36 25.07 -52.15
CA LEU A 873 -12.11 24.74 -53.56
C LEU A 873 -13.30 25.08 -54.46
N LYS A 874 -14.53 24.78 -54.02
CA LYS A 874 -15.75 25.16 -54.78
C LYS A 874 -15.89 26.67 -54.94
N ARG A 875 -15.38 27.44 -53.98
CA ARG A 875 -15.37 28.91 -53.98
C ARG A 875 -14.19 29.54 -54.73
N ASN A 876 -13.35 28.73 -55.39
CA ASN A 876 -12.12 29.18 -56.08
C ASN A 876 -11.15 29.94 -55.17
N ILE A 877 -11.08 29.57 -53.89
CA ILE A 877 -10.14 30.16 -52.95
C ILE A 877 -8.82 29.39 -52.99
N ASP A 878 -7.71 30.09 -53.21
CA ASP A 878 -6.38 29.47 -53.22
C ASP A 878 -5.78 29.43 -51.80
N PHE A 879 -5.68 28.23 -51.24
CA PHE A 879 -5.19 27.99 -49.89
C PHE A 879 -4.24 26.80 -49.80
N HIS A 880 -3.52 26.73 -48.70
CA HIS A 880 -2.81 25.56 -48.23
C HIS A 880 -3.10 25.37 -46.74
N LEU A 881 -3.53 24.18 -46.32
CA LEU A 881 -3.87 23.87 -44.93
C LEU A 881 -2.84 22.89 -44.33
N THR A 882 -2.23 23.28 -43.22
CA THR A 882 -1.35 22.42 -42.44
C THR A 882 -2.10 21.89 -41.22
N ILE A 883 -2.24 20.58 -41.08
CA ILE A 883 -2.83 19.92 -39.91
C ILE A 883 -1.73 19.17 -39.17
N ILE A 884 -1.56 19.47 -37.88
CA ILE A 884 -0.47 18.92 -37.07
C ILE A 884 -1.04 18.27 -35.81
N GLY A 885 -0.66 17.01 -35.58
CA GLY A 885 -0.96 16.32 -34.34
C GLY A 885 -0.93 14.81 -34.49
N GLN A 886 -1.17 14.12 -33.38
CA GLN A 886 -1.30 12.67 -33.33
C GLN A 886 -2.60 12.32 -32.60
N GLY A 887 -3.16 11.15 -32.88
CA GLY A 887 -4.29 10.60 -32.12
C GLY A 887 -5.03 9.50 -32.89
N GLU A 888 -6.14 9.05 -32.32
CA GLU A 888 -6.93 7.91 -32.82
C GLU A 888 -7.50 8.14 -34.24
N LEU A 889 -7.65 9.41 -34.63
CA LEU A 889 -8.20 9.79 -35.94
C LEU A 889 -7.12 10.09 -36.99
N PHE A 890 -5.83 9.89 -36.70
CA PHE A 890 -4.76 10.23 -37.65
C PHE A 890 -4.94 9.54 -39.01
N GLU A 891 -5.08 8.22 -39.00
CA GLU A 891 -5.27 7.43 -40.23
C GLU A 891 -6.59 7.74 -40.93
N GLU A 892 -7.64 8.06 -40.18
CA GLU A 892 -8.94 8.43 -40.77
C GLU A 892 -8.84 9.78 -41.51
N ILE A 893 -8.18 10.76 -40.91
CA ILE A 893 -7.94 12.07 -41.53
C ILE A 893 -7.06 11.92 -42.77
N GLU A 894 -6.00 11.11 -42.70
CA GLU A 894 -5.14 10.82 -43.85
C GLU A 894 -5.93 10.17 -45.01
N LYS A 895 -6.76 9.16 -44.71
CA LYS A 895 -7.64 8.53 -45.70
C LYS A 895 -8.62 9.52 -46.32
N GLU A 896 -9.24 10.36 -45.52
CA GLU A 896 -10.17 11.39 -46.01
C GLU A 896 -9.47 12.42 -46.92
N ILE A 897 -8.21 12.78 -46.65
CA ILE A 897 -7.43 13.67 -47.53
C ILE A 897 -7.26 13.02 -48.91
N VAL A 898 -6.85 11.74 -48.95
CA VAL A 898 -6.62 10.99 -50.19
C VAL A 898 -7.91 10.74 -50.95
N LEU A 899 -8.97 10.27 -50.27
CA LEU A 899 -10.27 9.99 -50.89
C LEU A 899 -10.89 11.21 -51.55
N ASN A 900 -10.60 12.41 -51.03
CA ASN A 900 -11.11 13.67 -51.57
C ASN A 900 -10.12 14.38 -52.52
N ASN A 901 -8.98 13.77 -52.88
CA ASN A 901 -7.92 14.32 -53.73
C ASN A 901 -7.35 15.67 -53.23
N LEU A 902 -7.13 15.81 -51.92
CA LEU A 902 -6.71 17.05 -51.27
C LEU A 902 -5.22 17.11 -50.94
N GLU A 903 -4.40 16.16 -51.38
CA GLU A 903 -2.97 16.00 -51.03
C GLU A 903 -2.12 17.19 -51.48
N LYS A 904 -2.55 17.92 -52.53
CA LYS A 904 -1.86 19.14 -52.99
C LYS A 904 -2.24 20.38 -52.18
N LYS A 905 -3.30 20.31 -51.36
CA LYS A 905 -3.88 21.44 -50.62
C LYS A 905 -3.78 21.27 -49.10
N ILE A 906 -3.65 20.04 -48.61
CA ILE A 906 -3.56 19.73 -47.18
C ILE A 906 -2.27 18.96 -46.92
N THR A 907 -1.48 19.45 -45.96
CA THR A 907 -0.34 18.72 -45.42
C THR A 907 -0.66 18.24 -44.01
N LEU A 908 -0.54 16.94 -43.79
CA LEU A 908 -0.75 16.29 -42.49
C LEU A 908 0.61 15.92 -41.90
N PHE A 909 0.89 16.43 -40.70
CA PHE A 909 2.09 16.10 -39.94
C PHE A 909 1.73 15.48 -38.59
N GLY A 910 2.61 14.62 -38.09
CA GLY A 910 2.55 14.10 -36.72
C GLY A 910 2.91 15.15 -35.66
N LEU A 911 3.57 14.74 -34.59
CA LEU A 911 4.01 15.64 -33.52
C LEU A 911 5.07 16.64 -34.00
N THR A 912 5.10 17.84 -33.40
CA THR A 912 6.12 18.88 -33.65
C THR A 912 6.70 19.39 -32.34
N GLU A 913 8.02 19.58 -32.31
CA GLU A 913 8.72 20.16 -31.16
C GLU A 913 8.73 21.69 -31.17
N ASN A 914 8.57 22.30 -32.35
CA ASN A 914 8.69 23.75 -32.59
C ASN A 914 7.40 24.36 -33.20
N PRO A 915 6.23 24.24 -32.53
CA PRO A 915 4.96 24.75 -33.03
C PRO A 915 4.97 26.26 -33.28
N GLU A 916 5.78 27.03 -32.53
CA GLU A 916 5.90 28.48 -32.71
C GLU A 916 6.41 28.89 -34.09
N ASN A 917 7.28 28.09 -34.71
CA ASN A 917 7.79 28.38 -36.06
C ASN A 917 6.68 28.18 -37.09
N ILE A 918 5.97 27.05 -36.98
CA ILE A 918 4.88 26.70 -37.90
C ILE A 918 3.75 27.70 -37.78
N LEU A 919 3.36 28.09 -36.56
CA LEU A 919 2.37 29.14 -36.36
C LEU A 919 2.80 30.43 -37.06
N ARG A 920 4.05 30.90 -36.88
CA ARG A 920 4.54 32.13 -37.51
C ARG A 920 4.57 32.07 -39.05
N GLU A 921 4.78 30.90 -39.64
CA GLU A 921 4.81 30.69 -41.10
C GLU A 921 3.42 30.69 -41.77
N ASN A 922 2.35 30.64 -40.98
CA ASN A 922 0.98 30.59 -41.46
C ASN A 922 0.25 31.91 -41.23
N ASP A 923 -0.79 32.17 -42.03
CA ASP A 923 -1.57 33.40 -41.96
C ASP A 923 -2.66 33.32 -40.91
N LEU A 924 -3.35 32.18 -40.81
CA LEU A 924 -4.56 32.05 -40.01
C LEU A 924 -4.63 30.73 -39.27
N TYR A 925 -5.11 30.77 -38.03
CA TYR A 925 -5.39 29.57 -37.25
C TYR A 925 -6.86 29.17 -37.35
N VAL A 926 -7.13 27.90 -37.66
CA VAL A 926 -8.49 27.33 -37.72
C VAL A 926 -8.69 26.33 -36.59
N HIS A 927 -9.79 26.47 -35.85
CA HIS A 927 -10.08 25.71 -34.64
C HIS A 927 -11.46 25.04 -34.68
N PRO A 928 -11.56 23.80 -35.21
CA PRO A 928 -12.84 23.12 -35.41
C PRO A 928 -13.37 22.42 -34.16
N ALA A 929 -12.76 22.60 -32.98
CA ALA A 929 -13.15 21.86 -31.80
C ALA A 929 -14.59 22.18 -31.37
N ILE A 930 -15.39 21.13 -31.16
CA ILE A 930 -16.79 21.25 -30.72
C ILE A 930 -16.92 21.32 -29.19
N LEU A 931 -15.83 21.01 -28.47
CA LEU A 931 -15.74 21.14 -27.02
C LEU A 931 -14.28 21.32 -26.60
N GLU A 932 -13.99 22.43 -25.93
CA GLU A 932 -12.68 22.69 -25.32
C GLU A 932 -12.86 23.59 -24.08
N THR A 933 -11.88 23.68 -23.20
CA THR A 933 -11.92 24.62 -22.07
C THR A 933 -10.68 25.50 -22.14
N HIS A 934 -10.85 26.78 -22.50
CA HIS A 934 -9.79 27.78 -22.65
C HIS A 934 -8.56 27.27 -23.45
N PRO A 935 -8.72 27.06 -24.78
CA PRO A 935 -7.74 26.37 -25.63
C PRO A 935 -6.39 27.06 -25.68
N LEU A 936 -5.34 26.38 -25.20
CA LEU A 936 -3.96 26.89 -25.21
C LEU A 936 -3.44 27.16 -26.62
N VAL A 937 -3.76 26.30 -27.58
CA VAL A 937 -3.24 26.45 -28.95
C VAL A 937 -3.80 27.71 -29.63
N ILE A 938 -5.02 28.15 -29.28
CA ILE A 938 -5.53 29.44 -29.76
C ILE A 938 -4.73 30.59 -29.15
N LEU A 939 -4.37 30.51 -27.86
CA LEU A 939 -3.49 31.51 -27.24
C LEU A 939 -2.10 31.52 -27.89
N GLU A 940 -1.52 30.35 -28.18
CA GLU A 940 -0.23 30.22 -28.88
C GLU A 940 -0.29 30.85 -30.28
N ALA A 941 -1.34 30.56 -31.06
CA ALA A 941 -1.56 31.16 -32.37
C ALA A 941 -1.71 32.69 -32.30
N MET A 942 -2.53 33.17 -31.37
CA MET A 942 -2.75 34.60 -31.14
C MET A 942 -1.49 35.32 -30.64
N ALA A 943 -0.68 34.66 -29.81
CA ALA A 943 0.59 35.17 -29.34
C ALA A 943 1.57 35.38 -30.51
N CYS A 944 1.59 34.44 -31.46
CA CYS A 944 2.30 34.55 -32.73
C CYS A 944 1.69 35.58 -33.71
N GLY A 945 0.52 36.16 -33.40
CA GLY A 945 -0.13 37.20 -34.21
C GLY A 945 -1.10 36.69 -35.26
N LEU A 946 -1.57 35.44 -35.13
CA LEU A 946 -2.54 34.87 -36.06
C LEU A 946 -3.96 35.20 -35.59
N PRO A 947 -4.83 35.75 -36.45
CA PRO A 947 -6.25 35.72 -36.21
C PRO A 947 -6.76 34.28 -36.19
N CYS A 948 -7.81 34.03 -35.42
CA CYS A 948 -8.35 32.69 -35.21
C CYS A 948 -9.81 32.58 -35.68
N ILE A 949 -10.16 31.51 -36.38
CA ILE A 949 -11.56 31.16 -36.64
C ILE A 949 -11.88 29.86 -35.90
N GLY A 950 -12.93 29.87 -35.08
CA GLY A 950 -13.36 28.69 -34.35
C GLY A 950 -14.86 28.62 -34.13
N PHE A 951 -15.33 27.57 -33.48
CA PHE A 951 -16.73 27.48 -33.08
C PHE A 951 -17.01 28.24 -31.79
N ASN A 952 -18.24 28.77 -31.69
CA ASN A 952 -18.79 29.40 -30.49
C ASN A 952 -19.16 28.35 -29.45
N VAL A 953 -18.14 27.70 -28.91
CA VAL A 953 -18.25 26.70 -27.85
C VAL A 953 -17.55 27.21 -26.60
N MET A 954 -17.90 26.60 -25.46
CA MET A 954 -17.40 26.98 -24.14
C MET A 954 -15.87 27.15 -24.15
N GLY A 955 -15.35 28.16 -23.45
CA GLY A 955 -13.91 28.41 -23.34
C GLY A 955 -13.25 29.10 -24.55
N VAL A 956 -13.84 29.03 -25.75
CA VAL A 956 -13.26 29.63 -26.97
C VAL A 956 -13.57 31.13 -27.03
N LYS A 957 -14.76 31.57 -26.61
CA LYS A 957 -15.19 32.99 -26.64
C LYS A 957 -14.44 33.90 -25.66
N GLU A 958 -13.81 33.31 -24.65
CA GLU A 958 -12.93 33.99 -23.72
C GLU A 958 -11.66 34.47 -24.44
N VAL A 959 -11.20 33.66 -25.40
CA VAL A 959 -9.96 33.86 -26.16
C VAL A 959 -10.22 34.57 -27.49
N ILE A 960 -11.22 34.13 -28.26
CA ILE A 960 -11.62 34.76 -29.52
C ILE A 960 -12.75 35.77 -29.26
N LYS A 961 -12.43 37.05 -29.44
CA LYS A 961 -13.38 38.16 -29.49
C LYS A 961 -13.83 38.33 -30.93
N HIS A 962 -15.05 37.86 -31.23
CA HIS A 962 -15.66 37.90 -32.56
C HIS A 962 -15.53 39.30 -33.19
N GLY A 963 -14.94 39.37 -34.38
CA GLY A 963 -14.70 40.61 -35.13
C GLY A 963 -13.56 41.49 -34.60
N LYS A 964 -12.83 41.07 -33.56
CA LYS A 964 -11.68 41.81 -33.00
C LYS A 964 -10.35 41.11 -33.19
N ASN A 965 -10.28 39.82 -32.92
CA ASN A 965 -9.06 39.02 -33.09
C ASN A 965 -9.30 37.72 -33.87
N GLY A 966 -10.48 37.58 -34.45
CA GLY A 966 -10.93 36.35 -35.06
C GLY A 966 -12.45 36.30 -35.20
N PHE A 967 -12.96 35.14 -35.62
CA PHE A 967 -14.38 34.89 -35.80
C PHE A 967 -14.83 33.63 -35.07
N LEU A 968 -16.09 33.68 -34.63
CA LEU A 968 -16.78 32.58 -33.98
C LEU A 968 -17.98 32.18 -34.84
N SER A 969 -17.97 30.96 -35.35
CA SER A 969 -19.09 30.37 -36.09
C SER A 969 -19.95 29.48 -35.18
N LYS A 970 -21.18 29.18 -35.59
CA LYS A 970 -21.98 28.15 -34.91
C LYS A 970 -21.31 26.78 -35.10
N THR A 971 -21.45 25.90 -34.11
CA THR A 971 -20.85 24.56 -34.15
C THR A 971 -21.31 23.81 -35.40
N ASN A 972 -20.35 23.29 -36.17
CA ASN A 972 -20.56 22.57 -37.44
C ASN A 972 -21.24 23.38 -38.57
N ASP A 973 -21.29 24.71 -38.47
CA ASP A 973 -21.81 25.58 -39.54
C ASP A 973 -20.71 25.83 -40.60
N LEU A 974 -20.60 24.89 -41.55
CA LEU A 974 -19.57 24.89 -42.58
C LEU A 974 -19.56 26.17 -43.43
N LEU A 975 -20.73 26.59 -43.90
CA LEU A 975 -20.84 27.72 -44.83
C LEU A 975 -20.41 29.02 -44.15
N ASN A 976 -20.92 29.27 -42.95
CA ASN A 976 -20.57 30.46 -42.19
C ASN A 976 -19.08 30.49 -41.81
N PHE A 977 -18.49 29.33 -41.48
CA PHE A 977 -17.06 29.22 -41.22
C PHE A 977 -16.22 29.59 -42.47
N CYS A 978 -16.62 29.12 -43.65
CA CYS A 978 -15.99 29.46 -44.92
C CYS A 978 -16.21 30.93 -45.32
N ASP A 979 -17.36 31.53 -45.00
CA ASP A 979 -17.62 32.96 -45.24
C ASP A 979 -16.65 33.86 -44.45
N TYR A 980 -16.32 33.49 -43.21
CA TYR A 980 -15.33 34.21 -42.42
C TYR A 980 -13.91 34.10 -43.00
N LEU A 981 -13.53 32.91 -43.50
CA LEU A 981 -12.26 32.72 -44.20
C LEU A 981 -12.17 33.61 -45.44
N GLU A 982 -13.21 33.59 -46.26
CA GLU A 982 -13.31 34.39 -47.48
C GLU A 982 -13.29 35.90 -47.20
N THR A 983 -13.92 36.33 -46.09
CA THR A 983 -13.90 37.73 -45.63
C THR A 983 -12.48 38.18 -45.26
N LEU A 984 -11.74 37.37 -44.49
CA LEU A 984 -10.36 37.71 -44.11
C LEU A 984 -9.41 37.73 -45.30
N LEU A 985 -9.61 36.82 -46.25
CA LEU A 985 -8.87 36.78 -47.52
C LEU A 985 -9.04 38.04 -48.37
N LYS A 986 -10.26 38.58 -48.42
CA LYS A 986 -10.61 39.74 -49.26
C LYS A 986 -10.37 41.09 -48.57
N ASN A 987 -10.26 41.12 -47.25
CA ASN A 987 -10.17 42.36 -46.48
C ASN A 987 -8.85 42.48 -45.69
N ARG A 988 -7.82 43.00 -46.35
CA ARG A 988 -6.49 43.24 -45.75
C ARG A 988 -6.55 44.19 -44.55
N SER A 989 -7.38 45.25 -44.62
CA SER A 989 -7.53 46.22 -43.52
C SER A 989 -8.02 45.54 -42.25
N LEU A 990 -9.03 44.67 -42.38
CA LEU A 990 -9.57 43.92 -41.26
C LEU A 990 -8.51 43.00 -40.63
N PHE A 991 -7.66 42.37 -41.44
CA PHE A 991 -6.59 41.53 -40.92
C PHE A 991 -5.56 42.36 -40.12
N GLU A 992 -5.19 43.53 -40.62
CA GLU A 992 -4.26 44.44 -39.92
C GLU A 992 -4.86 44.99 -38.61
N GLU A 993 -6.15 45.32 -38.60
CA GLU A 993 -6.88 45.69 -37.39
C GLU A 993 -6.86 44.57 -36.35
N MET A 994 -7.12 43.32 -36.77
CA MET A 994 -7.05 42.16 -35.89
C MET A 994 -5.65 41.92 -35.33
N TYR A 995 -4.63 42.03 -36.18
CA TYR A 995 -3.24 41.91 -35.79
C TYR A 995 -2.82 42.98 -34.77
N ASN A 996 -3.24 44.23 -34.96
CA ASN A 996 -2.96 45.32 -34.01
C ASN A 996 -3.69 45.13 -32.68
N TYR A 997 -4.93 44.63 -32.71
CA TYR A 997 -5.64 44.26 -31.48
C TYR A 997 -4.91 43.13 -30.72
N LEU A 998 -4.42 42.11 -31.45
CA LEU A 998 -3.68 40.99 -30.87
C LEU A 998 -2.42 41.41 -30.12
N LYS A 999 -1.66 42.41 -30.62
CA LYS A 999 -0.46 42.94 -29.93
C LYS A 999 -0.72 43.31 -28.48
N ILE A 1000 -1.87 43.92 -28.21
CA ILE A 1000 -2.26 44.39 -26.87
C ILE A 1000 -3.01 43.28 -26.13
N PHE A 1001 -3.96 42.63 -26.78
CA PHE A 1001 -4.85 41.66 -26.15
C PHE A 1001 -4.09 40.44 -25.58
N ARG A 1002 -3.01 40.01 -26.23
CA ARG A 1002 -2.22 38.84 -25.77
C ARG A 1002 -1.52 39.08 -24.42
N GLU A 1003 -1.23 40.33 -24.07
CA GLU A 1003 -0.49 40.69 -22.85
C GLU A 1003 -1.21 40.29 -21.55
N GLN A 1004 -2.53 40.11 -21.58
CA GLN A 1004 -3.29 39.64 -20.42
C GLN A 1004 -3.12 38.14 -20.15
N PHE A 1005 -2.67 37.37 -21.15
CA PHE A 1005 -2.40 35.94 -21.06
C PHE A 1005 -0.91 35.65 -20.93
N SER A 1006 -0.09 36.68 -20.65
CA SER A 1006 1.35 36.52 -20.42
C SER A 1006 1.61 35.55 -19.28
N GLN A 1007 2.47 34.56 -19.55
CA GLN A 1007 2.95 33.61 -18.55
C GLN A 1007 3.55 34.31 -17.33
N ASP A 1008 4.31 35.40 -17.50
CA ASP A 1008 4.96 36.10 -16.38
C ASP A 1008 3.90 36.63 -15.39
N LYS A 1009 2.85 37.30 -15.89
CA LYS A 1009 1.72 37.79 -15.07
C LYS A 1009 0.93 36.66 -14.42
N TRP A 1010 0.81 35.54 -15.12
CA TRP A 1010 0.10 34.37 -14.62
C TRP A 1010 0.86 33.70 -13.46
N VAL A 1011 2.19 33.55 -13.58
CA VAL A 1011 3.04 33.04 -12.50
C VAL A 1011 3.02 33.99 -11.30
N ASP A 1012 3.03 35.31 -11.50
CA ASP A 1012 2.86 36.30 -10.42
C ASP A 1012 1.54 36.09 -9.68
N ARG A 1013 0.44 35.94 -10.42
CA ARG A 1013 -0.87 35.71 -9.83
C ARG A 1013 -0.95 34.38 -9.07
N ILE A 1014 -0.35 33.31 -9.57
CA ILE A 1014 -0.25 32.04 -8.84
C ILE A 1014 0.61 32.19 -7.58
N THR A 1015 1.71 32.94 -7.66
CA THR A 1015 2.59 33.23 -6.51
C THR A 1015 1.81 33.93 -5.40
N GLU A 1016 0.98 34.93 -5.73
CA GLU A 1016 0.07 35.57 -4.77
C GLU A 1016 -0.92 34.57 -4.15
N ILE A 1017 -1.48 33.66 -4.96
CA ILE A 1017 -2.40 32.62 -4.46
C ILE A 1017 -1.68 31.70 -3.47
N TYR A 1018 -0.42 31.39 -3.70
CA TYR A 1018 0.39 30.55 -2.81
C TYR A 1018 0.71 31.26 -1.49
N THR A 1019 1.08 32.54 -1.54
CA THR A 1019 1.53 33.32 -0.39
C THR A 1019 0.41 33.98 0.43
N GLN A 1020 -0.82 34.05 -0.07
CA GLN A 1020 -1.98 34.49 0.72
C GLN A 1020 -2.18 33.58 1.95
N ASN A 1021 -2.15 34.19 3.16
CA ASN A 1021 -2.15 33.58 4.50
C ASN A 1021 -2.77 32.16 4.57
N THR A 1022 -1.94 31.21 5.02
CA THR A 1022 -2.31 29.90 5.57
C THR A 1022 -3.18 30.03 6.83
#